data_AF-A0A7C6B326-F1
#
_entry.id   AF-A0A7C6B326-F1
#
_cell.length_a   1.000
_cell.length_b   1.000
_cell.length_c   1.000
_cell.angle_alpha   90.00
_cell.angle_beta   90.00
_cell.angle_gamma   90.00
#
_symmetry.space_group_name_H-M   'P 1'
#
loop_
_entity.id
_entity.type
_entity.pdbx_description
1 polymer ?
#
loop_
_entity_poly.entity_id
_entity_poly.type
_entity_poly.pdbx_seq_one_letter_code
_entity_poly.pdbx_strand_id
1 'polypeptide(L)'
;MATSGTSSPRSSRVYRGAGSAGRAGAEPRGKAVTSKIGGVKMPSRLWQGLVCVSALTLINTPANATVRLVRAFMTKSVPSSNACTPTPTATSTFLTTDTAAYLWFEIENGARGDIASSEWWTPSARLLTTPGGAWEPLEDPGNYCFGEKLTIAGNSQAVEGTWTVKVFWNGSLLATVNFTISAPSAGGGSGGGSGGSGGGAVTPAYGVNLIRNGDAEEGNPAGCIVQASVPGWTRSQGEFTTCRYGTPDYPSASSPGPSNRGNNFFWGGNVSKSVATQSIDVGFAAADIDRGAVSYNLSGYLGGYSSQDDNVTVRAIFRSSPFAIAGQVSIGPVLPAERQNTTGMVLKSATGTVPAGTRAIEIQVEMNRAQGSANDGYADNLSLVLTLGAAGGGGGGGGAGAGGLQININQVIDTNCPNNKVIVSVTDSQGQPISGLTSSNFTLKEGGQTRSITVTPVGAGGTSGAISLVLLIDTSSSLSNTDLANEKAAAKQLVSQLGASDSVAVYSFSSDVYLKQNFTTDRNAINTAIDSLSISGSTALYKAVKTGAEALAGRTGRKAIVLMTDGEDTVGGVTIDQAIAAAKQAGVPVFTVGFGSGINRTVLQRIAQETGGLFSTGASSADLQRILQSIGQAISSQYEIAYTSGNPTSSNVIEITVSYGGQTATTTRTVNACSAGGGGGGGGG
;
A
#
# COMPACT_ATOMS: atom_id res chain seq x y z
N MET A 1 -34.44 1.87 -21.57
CA MET A 1 -35.22 1.40 -20.41
C MET A 1 -34.70 0.01 -20.02
N ALA A 2 -34.33 -0.12 -18.74
CA ALA A 2 -34.01 -1.34 -17.99
C ALA A 2 -32.76 -2.16 -18.37
N THR A 3 -31.72 -1.87 -17.60
CA THR A 3 -30.51 -2.63 -17.25
C THR A 3 -30.78 -3.88 -16.40
N SER A 4 -29.96 -4.93 -16.57
CA SER A 4 -29.30 -5.74 -15.50
C SER A 4 -28.67 -6.98 -16.14
N GLY A 5 -27.53 -7.54 -15.71
CA GLY A 5 -26.57 -7.18 -14.69
C GLY A 5 -25.33 -8.06 -14.94
N THR A 6 -24.16 -7.45 -15.00
CA THR A 6 -22.86 -8.11 -15.13
C THR A 6 -22.47 -8.74 -13.79
N SER A 7 -22.34 -10.07 -13.76
CA SER A 7 -21.58 -10.76 -12.72
C SER A 7 -20.08 -10.56 -12.99
N SER A 8 -19.34 -10.14 -11.96
CA SER A 8 -17.87 -10.11 -11.92
C SER A 8 -17.38 -11.15 -10.89
N PRO A 9 -16.24 -11.84 -11.10
CA PRO A 9 -15.99 -13.16 -10.56
C PRO A 9 -15.17 -13.14 -9.27
N ARG A 10 -15.81 -13.39 -8.11
CA ARG A 10 -15.12 -14.01 -6.97
C ARG A 10 -15.16 -15.53 -7.17
N SER A 11 -14.04 -16.22 -6.94
CA SER A 11 -13.91 -17.67 -7.21
C SER A 11 -14.59 -18.60 -6.20
N SER A 12 -15.34 -18.05 -5.25
CA SER A 12 -16.06 -18.78 -4.21
C SER A 12 -17.48 -19.13 -4.68
N ARG A 13 -17.91 -20.39 -4.44
CA ARG A 13 -19.26 -20.85 -4.78
C ARG A 13 -19.94 -21.48 -3.57
N VAL A 14 -21.24 -21.20 -3.44
CA VAL A 14 -22.14 -21.79 -2.44
C VAL A 14 -23.22 -22.58 -3.18
N TYR A 15 -23.45 -23.82 -2.77
CA TYR A 15 -24.45 -24.69 -3.39
C TYR A 15 -25.42 -25.24 -2.35
N ARG A 16 -26.69 -25.32 -2.71
CA ARG A 16 -27.76 -25.85 -1.85
C ARG A 16 -27.88 -27.37 -2.03
N GLY A 17 -28.03 -28.11 -0.94
CA GLY A 17 -28.33 -29.54 -0.99
C GLY A 17 -29.72 -29.81 -1.55
N ALA A 18 -29.88 -30.88 -2.34
CA ALA A 18 -31.18 -31.33 -2.82
C ALA A 18 -31.98 -31.94 -1.64
N GLY A 19 -32.78 -31.11 -0.97
CA GLY A 19 -33.82 -31.59 -0.06
C GLY A 19 -35.00 -32.15 -0.84
N SER A 20 -35.44 -33.37 -0.52
CA SER A 20 -36.60 -34.02 -1.11
C SER A 20 -37.87 -33.17 -0.92
N ALA A 21 -38.31 -32.47 -1.96
CA ALA A 21 -39.63 -31.89 -2.01
C ALA A 21 -40.67 -33.03 -2.15
N GLY A 22 -41.33 -33.37 -1.04
CA GLY A 22 -42.55 -34.15 -1.05
C GLY A 22 -43.63 -33.38 -1.83
N ARG A 23 -44.05 -33.97 -2.95
CA ARG A 23 -45.10 -33.56 -3.90
C ARG A 23 -46.24 -32.72 -3.31
N ALA A 24 -46.59 -31.67 -4.05
CA ALA A 24 -47.93 -31.11 -4.10
C ALA A 24 -48.96 -32.20 -4.48
N GLY A 25 -50.03 -32.29 -3.70
CA GLY A 25 -51.20 -33.10 -3.98
C GLY A 25 -52.47 -32.26 -3.80
N ALA A 26 -53.06 -31.92 -4.95
CA ALA A 26 -54.47 -31.64 -5.24
C ALA A 26 -55.42 -31.10 -4.14
N GLU A 27 -56.12 -30.01 -4.51
CA GLU A 27 -57.45 -29.61 -4.05
C GLU A 27 -58.43 -30.80 -3.86
N PRO A 28 -59.38 -30.72 -2.91
CA PRO A 28 -60.71 -30.30 -3.35
C PRO A 28 -61.53 -29.42 -2.38
N ARG A 29 -62.38 -28.60 -3.03
CA ARG A 29 -63.65 -27.97 -2.63
C ARG A 29 -64.31 -28.43 -1.31
N GLY A 30 -64.82 -27.49 -0.51
CA GLY A 30 -65.76 -27.80 0.58
C GLY A 30 -66.35 -26.61 1.34
N LYS A 31 -67.55 -26.21 0.91
CA LYS A 31 -68.62 -25.39 1.52
C LYS A 31 -68.58 -25.03 3.02
N ALA A 32 -69.10 -23.84 3.30
CA ALA A 32 -69.57 -23.34 4.60
C ALA A 32 -70.63 -24.23 5.27
N VAL A 33 -70.57 -24.38 6.60
CA VAL A 33 -71.72 -24.72 7.48
C VAL A 33 -71.55 -24.04 8.85
N THR A 34 -72.68 -23.50 9.32
CA THR A 34 -73.01 -22.79 10.56
C THR A 34 -73.15 -23.68 11.82
N SER A 35 -73.30 -22.98 12.97
CA SER A 35 -74.05 -23.38 14.20
C SER A 35 -73.20 -23.95 15.35
N LYS A 36 -73.50 -23.82 16.65
CA LYS A 36 -74.35 -22.95 17.50
C LYS A 36 -74.14 -23.43 18.97
N ILE A 37 -74.32 -22.51 19.93
CA ILE A 37 -74.94 -22.69 21.27
C ILE A 37 -74.11 -23.24 22.46
N GLY A 38 -74.21 -22.46 23.56
CA GLY A 38 -74.27 -22.90 24.97
C GLY A 38 -73.10 -22.33 25.79
N GLY A 39 -73.20 -21.29 26.62
CA GLY A 39 -74.31 -20.75 27.40
C GLY A 39 -73.99 -20.95 28.89
N VAL A 40 -73.71 -19.88 29.64
CA VAL A 40 -74.06 -19.64 31.06
C VAL A 40 -73.72 -18.18 31.42
N LYS A 41 -74.64 -17.52 32.14
CA LYS A 41 -74.62 -16.14 32.63
C LYS A 41 -73.79 -15.99 33.91
N MET A 42 -73.14 -14.83 34.10
CA MET A 42 -72.79 -14.27 35.42
C MET A 42 -73.23 -12.79 35.51
N PRO A 43 -73.50 -12.27 36.73
CA PRO A 43 -74.10 -10.97 36.95
C PRO A 43 -73.08 -9.81 36.92
N SER A 44 -73.67 -8.61 36.89
CA SER A 44 -73.12 -7.30 36.58
C SER A 44 -72.32 -6.60 37.70
N ARG A 45 -71.50 -5.61 37.26
CA ARG A 45 -70.93 -4.42 37.97
C ARG A 45 -69.55 -4.68 38.62
N LEU A 46 -68.46 -3.92 38.41
CA LEU A 46 -68.20 -2.60 37.83
C LEU A 46 -66.70 -2.51 37.41
N TRP A 47 -66.45 -1.72 36.36
CA TRP A 47 -65.26 -0.87 36.10
C TRP A 47 -63.93 -1.47 35.59
N GLN A 48 -63.65 -1.11 34.31
CA GLN A 48 -62.38 -0.64 33.71
C GLN A 48 -61.15 -1.56 33.81
N GLY A 49 -60.46 -1.97 32.76
CA GLY A 49 -60.53 -1.68 31.34
C GLY A 49 -59.43 -2.50 30.63
N LEU A 50 -59.82 -3.05 29.48
CA LEU A 50 -59.04 -3.65 28.39
C LEU A 50 -58.02 -4.78 28.66
N VAL A 51 -58.42 -5.93 28.12
CA VAL A 51 -57.73 -7.20 27.92
C VAL A 51 -57.08 -7.23 26.54
N CYS A 52 -55.90 -7.85 26.42
CA CYS A 52 -55.63 -8.84 25.37
C CYS A 52 -54.49 -9.77 25.79
N VAL A 53 -54.86 -10.82 26.52
CA VAL A 53 -54.10 -12.07 26.59
C VAL A 53 -54.55 -12.90 25.39
N SER A 54 -53.67 -13.07 24.40
CA SER A 54 -53.91 -13.98 23.27
C SER A 54 -53.09 -15.25 23.46
N ALA A 55 -53.81 -16.36 23.35
CA ALA A 55 -53.39 -17.75 23.22
C ALA A 55 -51.88 -18.02 23.10
N LEU A 56 -51.35 -18.67 24.14
CA LEU A 56 -50.09 -19.39 24.12
C LEU A 56 -50.23 -20.57 23.15
N THR A 57 -50.04 -20.31 21.86
CA THR A 57 -49.74 -21.36 20.90
C THR A 57 -48.33 -21.81 21.25
N LEU A 58 -48.18 -23.01 21.82
CA LEU A 58 -46.89 -23.70 21.89
C LEU A 58 -46.45 -23.93 20.44
N ILE A 59 -45.80 -22.92 19.85
CA ILE A 59 -44.87 -23.13 18.78
C ILE A 59 -43.81 -23.99 19.44
N ASN A 60 -43.86 -25.29 19.15
CA ASN A 60 -42.75 -26.18 19.37
C ASN A 60 -41.65 -25.65 18.45
N THR A 61 -40.95 -24.59 18.88
CA THR A 61 -39.76 -24.10 18.22
C THR A 61 -38.85 -25.32 18.19
N PRO A 62 -38.52 -25.87 17.00
CA PRO A 62 -37.52 -26.91 16.97
C PRO A 62 -36.31 -26.33 17.69
N ALA A 63 -35.84 -27.03 18.72
CA ALA A 63 -34.59 -26.71 19.39
C ALA A 63 -33.59 -26.31 18.31
N ASN A 64 -33.02 -25.11 18.42
CA ASN A 64 -32.09 -24.54 17.45
C ASN A 64 -31.15 -25.65 16.98
N ALA A 65 -31.40 -26.20 15.78
CA ALA A 65 -30.64 -27.34 15.31
C ALA A 65 -29.20 -26.85 15.18
N THR A 66 -28.31 -27.37 16.02
CA THR A 66 -26.93 -26.88 16.05
C THR A 66 -26.31 -27.17 14.70
N VAL A 67 -25.73 -26.14 14.08
CA VAL A 67 -25.02 -26.26 12.82
C VAL A 67 -23.99 -27.39 12.92
N ARG A 68 -23.97 -28.27 11.91
CA ARG A 68 -23.12 -29.45 11.92
C ARG A 68 -22.23 -29.47 10.68
N LEU A 69 -20.92 -29.53 10.90
CA LEU A 69 -19.97 -29.85 9.84
C LEU A 69 -20.06 -31.34 9.51
N VAL A 70 -20.46 -31.66 8.27
CA VAL A 70 -20.55 -33.04 7.78
C VAL A 70 -19.18 -33.54 7.34
N ARG A 71 -18.44 -32.73 6.57
CA ARG A 71 -17.10 -33.03 6.07
C ARG A 71 -16.38 -31.76 5.61
N ALA A 72 -15.05 -31.76 5.68
CA ALA A 72 -14.18 -30.72 5.10
C ALA A 72 -12.87 -31.36 4.61
N PHE A 73 -12.49 -31.12 3.36
CA PHE A 73 -11.27 -31.67 2.75
C PHE A 73 -10.84 -30.88 1.51
N MET A 74 -9.66 -31.21 0.98
CA MET A 74 -9.16 -30.67 -0.29
C MET A 74 -9.50 -31.59 -1.46
N THR A 75 -9.71 -31.05 -2.66
CA THR A 75 -9.96 -31.83 -3.89
C THR A 75 -9.34 -31.18 -5.12
N LYS A 76 -9.11 -31.97 -6.18
CA LYS A 76 -8.60 -31.47 -7.48
C LYS A 76 -9.70 -30.87 -8.37
N SER A 77 -10.97 -31.18 -8.08
CA SER A 77 -12.11 -30.69 -8.87
C SER A 77 -13.37 -30.66 -8.03
N VAL A 78 -14.19 -29.62 -8.22
CA VAL A 78 -15.55 -29.53 -7.66
C VAL A 78 -16.59 -29.86 -8.75
N PRO A 79 -17.75 -30.46 -8.39
CA PRO A 79 -18.81 -30.73 -9.36
C PRO A 79 -19.31 -29.46 -10.04
N SER A 80 -19.71 -29.57 -11.31
CA SER A 80 -20.27 -28.44 -12.09
C SER A 80 -21.76 -28.19 -11.83
N SER A 81 -22.45 -29.11 -11.17
CA SER A 81 -23.87 -28.99 -10.79
C SER A 81 -24.02 -28.12 -9.54
N ASN A 82 -25.12 -27.36 -9.45
CA ASN A 82 -25.46 -26.53 -8.30
C ASN A 82 -25.94 -27.32 -7.06
N ALA A 83 -25.39 -28.52 -6.85
CA ALA A 83 -25.80 -29.46 -5.83
C ALA A 83 -24.58 -30.05 -5.11
N CYS A 84 -24.77 -30.41 -3.84
CA CYS A 84 -23.73 -31.06 -3.02
C CYS A 84 -23.44 -32.51 -3.41
N THR A 85 -24.08 -32.99 -4.48
CA THR A 85 -23.95 -34.33 -5.03
C THR A 85 -23.60 -34.27 -6.52
N PRO A 86 -22.68 -35.13 -7.00
CA PRO A 86 -21.90 -36.11 -6.23
C PRO A 86 -20.84 -35.43 -5.35
N THR A 87 -20.52 -36.04 -4.20
CA THR A 87 -19.43 -35.53 -3.37
C THR A 87 -18.09 -35.71 -4.09
N PRO A 88 -17.26 -34.66 -4.24
CA PRO A 88 -15.96 -34.78 -4.89
C PRO A 88 -14.98 -35.67 -4.12
N THR A 89 -14.00 -36.23 -4.83
CA THR A 89 -12.97 -37.11 -4.25
C THR A 89 -11.94 -36.30 -3.47
N ALA A 90 -11.73 -36.64 -2.20
CA ALA A 90 -10.74 -35.98 -1.36
C ALA A 90 -9.30 -36.32 -1.80
N THR A 91 -8.42 -35.33 -1.76
CA THR A 91 -6.97 -35.47 -1.88
C THR A 91 -6.30 -34.58 -0.84
N SER A 92 -5.07 -34.90 -0.45
CA SER A 92 -4.24 -34.06 0.43
C SER A 92 -2.89 -33.71 -0.20
N THR A 93 -2.66 -34.12 -1.45
CA THR A 93 -1.41 -33.89 -2.19
C THR A 93 -1.70 -33.29 -3.56
N PHE A 94 -0.91 -32.27 -3.90
CA PHE A 94 -0.98 -31.53 -5.15
C PHE A 94 0.44 -31.31 -5.68
N LEU A 95 0.55 -31.19 -7.00
CA LEU A 95 1.79 -30.86 -7.68
C LEU A 95 1.83 -29.36 -8.00
N THR A 96 3.02 -28.76 -8.08
CA THR A 96 3.16 -27.36 -8.55
C THR A 96 2.68 -27.16 -9.99
N THR A 97 2.54 -28.24 -10.76
CA THR A 97 1.94 -28.26 -12.10
C THR A 97 0.43 -28.46 -12.11
N ASP A 98 -0.20 -28.84 -10.97
CA ASP A 98 -1.66 -28.87 -10.90
C ASP A 98 -2.20 -27.45 -11.09
N THR A 99 -3.31 -27.31 -11.81
CA THR A 99 -3.86 -25.97 -12.08
C THR A 99 -4.42 -25.31 -10.83
N ALA A 100 -4.92 -26.10 -9.88
CA ALA A 100 -5.53 -25.61 -8.64
C ALA A 100 -5.73 -26.69 -7.57
N ALA A 101 -5.87 -26.25 -6.32
CA ALA A 101 -6.46 -27.01 -5.22
C ALA A 101 -7.77 -26.36 -4.78
N TYR A 102 -8.77 -27.16 -4.44
CA TYR A 102 -10.07 -26.66 -3.98
C TYR A 102 -10.34 -27.11 -2.55
N LEU A 103 -10.68 -26.17 -1.67
CA LEU A 103 -11.33 -26.46 -0.40
C LEU A 103 -12.79 -26.84 -0.70
N TRP A 104 -13.26 -27.95 -0.11
CA TRP A 104 -14.66 -28.35 -0.15
C TRP A 104 -15.14 -28.77 1.24
N PHE A 105 -16.27 -28.21 1.69
CA PHE A 105 -16.91 -28.63 2.93
C PHE A 105 -18.43 -28.57 2.86
N GLU A 106 -19.09 -29.39 3.68
CA GLU A 106 -20.55 -29.55 3.72
C GLU A 106 -21.06 -29.30 5.15
N ILE A 107 -22.13 -28.50 5.23
CA ILE A 107 -22.77 -28.05 6.46
C ILE A 107 -24.24 -28.50 6.43
N GLU A 108 -24.69 -29.05 7.55
CA GLU A 108 -26.09 -29.35 7.83
C GLU A 108 -26.68 -28.32 8.79
N ASN A 109 -27.96 -28.02 8.60
CA ASN A 109 -28.77 -27.13 9.46
C ASN A 109 -28.24 -25.68 9.54
N GLY A 110 -27.71 -25.12 8.45
CA GLY A 110 -27.38 -23.70 8.39
C GLY A 110 -28.65 -22.85 8.52
N ALA A 111 -28.59 -21.75 9.27
CA ALA A 111 -29.69 -20.81 9.44
C ALA A 111 -29.55 -19.64 8.46
N ARG A 112 -30.68 -18.97 8.16
CA ARG A 112 -30.66 -17.71 7.41
C ARG A 112 -29.79 -16.69 8.14
N GLY A 113 -28.88 -16.06 7.40
CA GLY A 113 -27.94 -15.05 7.91
C GLY A 113 -26.63 -15.62 8.45
N ASP A 114 -26.49 -16.95 8.55
CA ASP A 114 -25.21 -17.57 8.91
C ASP A 114 -24.16 -17.31 7.83
N ILE A 115 -22.91 -17.15 8.27
CA ILE A 115 -21.77 -16.83 7.43
C ILE A 115 -20.69 -17.88 7.64
N ALA A 116 -20.34 -18.58 6.57
CA ALA A 116 -19.12 -19.37 6.53
C ALA A 116 -17.92 -18.45 6.26
N SER A 117 -16.73 -18.83 6.71
CA SER A 117 -15.48 -18.22 6.25
C SER A 117 -14.31 -19.21 6.29
N SER A 118 -13.25 -18.90 5.55
CA SER A 118 -12.03 -19.70 5.48
C SER A 118 -10.80 -18.84 5.69
N GLU A 119 -9.74 -19.49 6.19
CA GLU A 119 -8.42 -18.91 6.32
C GLU A 119 -7.39 -19.89 5.76
N TRP A 120 -6.61 -19.45 4.78
CA TRP A 120 -5.63 -20.31 4.12
C TRP A 120 -4.23 -19.96 4.57
N TRP A 121 -3.58 -20.87 5.26
CA TRP A 121 -2.25 -20.71 5.82
C TRP A 121 -1.24 -21.46 4.97
N THR A 122 -0.26 -20.71 4.50
CA THR A 122 0.94 -21.21 3.80
C THR A 122 1.79 -22.11 4.73
N PRO A 123 2.75 -22.89 4.18
CA PRO A 123 3.65 -23.71 4.98
C PRO A 123 4.54 -22.95 5.95
N SER A 124 4.75 -21.66 5.72
CA SER A 124 5.43 -20.76 6.64
C SER A 124 4.49 -20.13 7.68
N ALA A 125 3.29 -20.70 7.89
CA ALA A 125 2.26 -20.20 8.79
C ALA A 125 1.84 -18.74 8.51
N ARG A 126 1.88 -18.31 7.25
CA ARG A 126 1.33 -17.01 6.80
C ARG A 126 -0.08 -17.20 6.23
N LEU A 127 -1.03 -16.42 6.70
CA LEU A 127 -2.41 -16.36 6.19
C LEU A 127 -2.47 -15.67 4.81
N LEU A 128 -3.15 -16.30 3.85
CA LEU A 128 -3.55 -15.73 2.57
C LEU A 128 -4.92 -15.07 2.70
N THR A 129 -5.06 -13.92 2.06
CA THR A 129 -6.33 -13.18 1.93
C THR A 129 -7.14 -13.63 0.72
N THR A 130 -6.53 -14.32 -0.25
CA THR A 130 -7.21 -15.03 -1.33
C THR A 130 -6.43 -16.31 -1.70
N PRO A 131 -7.11 -17.48 -1.81
CA PRO A 131 -8.45 -17.72 -1.29
C PRO A 131 -8.49 -17.51 0.24
N GLY A 132 -9.64 -17.10 0.77
CA GLY A 132 -9.82 -16.70 2.17
C GLY A 132 -10.87 -15.61 2.36
N GLY A 133 -11.52 -15.62 3.52
CA GLY A 133 -12.55 -14.64 3.90
C GLY A 133 -13.95 -15.24 4.01
N ALA A 134 -14.93 -14.36 4.24
CA ALA A 134 -16.32 -14.75 4.44
C ALA A 134 -17.07 -14.95 3.11
N TRP A 135 -17.93 -15.97 3.06
CA TRP A 135 -18.97 -16.08 2.04
C TRP A 135 -20.14 -15.14 2.35
N GLU A 136 -21.00 -14.93 1.35
CA GLU A 136 -22.25 -14.20 1.56
C GLU A 136 -23.14 -14.91 2.61
N PRO A 137 -23.89 -14.16 3.43
CA PRO A 137 -24.81 -14.73 4.40
C PRO A 137 -25.84 -15.66 3.73
N LEU A 138 -26.16 -16.76 4.39
CA LEU A 138 -27.15 -17.70 3.86
C LEU A 138 -28.53 -17.05 3.71
N GLU A 139 -29.09 -17.11 2.51
CA GLU A 139 -30.41 -16.51 2.23
C GLU A 139 -31.57 -17.36 2.79
N ASP A 140 -31.38 -18.67 2.93
CA ASP A 140 -32.38 -19.62 3.41
C ASP A 140 -31.75 -20.60 4.42
N PRO A 141 -32.55 -21.19 5.32
CA PRO A 141 -32.07 -22.29 6.14
C PRO A 141 -31.97 -23.59 5.32
N GLY A 142 -31.01 -24.45 5.66
CA GLY A 142 -30.85 -25.76 5.02
C GLY A 142 -29.43 -26.32 5.04
N ASN A 143 -29.20 -27.32 4.17
CA ASN A 143 -27.90 -27.95 4.00
C ASN A 143 -27.17 -27.32 2.82
N TYR A 144 -25.89 -27.03 3.02
CA TYR A 144 -25.05 -26.29 2.08
C TYR A 144 -23.71 -26.96 1.91
N CYS A 145 -23.11 -26.75 0.75
CA CYS A 145 -21.71 -27.06 0.53
C CYS A 145 -21.02 -25.87 -0.13
N PHE A 146 -19.75 -25.75 0.20
CA PHE A 146 -18.92 -24.61 -0.12
C PHE A 146 -17.69 -25.07 -0.87
N GLY A 147 -17.33 -24.32 -1.91
CA GLY A 147 -16.13 -24.55 -2.70
C GLY A 147 -15.31 -23.27 -2.83
N GLU A 148 -14.00 -23.37 -2.59
CA GLU A 148 -13.07 -22.25 -2.78
C GLU A 148 -11.76 -22.71 -3.42
N LYS A 149 -11.24 -21.92 -4.36
CA LYS A 149 -10.12 -22.29 -5.22
C LYS A 149 -8.83 -21.57 -4.83
N LEU A 150 -7.77 -22.34 -4.57
CA LEU A 150 -6.39 -21.88 -4.64
C LEU A 150 -5.83 -22.20 -6.04
N THR A 151 -5.51 -21.18 -6.83
CA THR A 151 -4.75 -21.37 -8.09
C THR A 151 -3.31 -21.76 -7.74
N ILE A 152 -2.78 -22.81 -8.37
CA ILE A 152 -1.42 -23.31 -8.12
C ILE A 152 -0.51 -22.96 -9.30
N ALA A 153 -0.70 -23.59 -10.46
CA ALA A 153 0.13 -23.30 -11.64
C ALA A 153 0.09 -21.81 -12.03
N GLY A 154 1.26 -21.19 -12.17
CA GLY A 154 1.42 -19.77 -12.50
C GLY A 154 1.15 -18.80 -11.35
N ASN A 155 0.86 -19.29 -10.14
CA ASN A 155 0.67 -18.47 -8.95
C ASN A 155 1.91 -18.51 -8.04
N SER A 156 2.62 -17.39 -7.92
CA SER A 156 3.82 -17.27 -7.09
C SER A 156 3.56 -17.40 -5.58
N GLN A 157 2.30 -17.35 -5.13
CA GLN A 157 1.93 -17.54 -3.72
C GLN A 157 1.67 -19.00 -3.36
N ALA A 158 1.42 -19.88 -4.33
CA ALA A 158 1.19 -21.30 -4.12
C ALA A 158 2.51 -22.08 -4.06
N VAL A 159 3.27 -21.83 -2.99
CA VAL A 159 4.57 -22.43 -2.72
C VAL A 159 4.49 -23.89 -2.25
N GLU A 160 5.57 -24.63 -2.45
CA GLU A 160 5.71 -26.02 -1.97
C GLU A 160 5.71 -26.10 -0.43
N GLY A 161 5.22 -27.21 0.10
CA GLY A 161 5.17 -27.49 1.53
C GLY A 161 3.77 -27.83 2.05
N THR A 162 3.63 -27.92 3.38
CA THR A 162 2.37 -28.26 4.06
C THR A 162 1.52 -27.03 4.34
N TRP A 163 0.40 -26.92 3.66
CA TRP A 163 -0.59 -25.88 3.83
C TRP A 163 -1.66 -26.28 4.85
N THR A 164 -2.25 -25.29 5.50
CA THR A 164 -3.34 -25.45 6.46
C THR A 164 -4.51 -24.54 6.08
N VAL A 165 -5.73 -25.06 6.03
CA VAL A 165 -6.94 -24.28 5.78
C VAL A 165 -7.86 -24.42 6.98
N LYS A 166 -8.22 -23.30 7.60
CA LYS A 166 -9.18 -23.27 8.70
C LYS A 166 -10.54 -22.82 8.18
N VAL A 167 -11.59 -23.52 8.59
CA VAL A 167 -12.98 -23.22 8.21
C VAL A 167 -13.72 -22.75 9.45
N PHE A 168 -14.44 -21.64 9.33
CA PHE A 168 -15.21 -21.04 10.40
C PHE A 168 -16.69 -20.91 10.03
N TRP A 169 -17.53 -20.85 11.05
CA TRP A 169 -18.95 -20.57 10.95
C TRP A 169 -19.33 -19.53 11.97
N ASN A 170 -19.85 -18.39 11.53
CA ASN A 170 -20.11 -17.22 12.36
C ASN A 170 -18.91 -16.86 13.24
N GLY A 171 -17.69 -16.97 12.69
CA GLY A 171 -16.43 -16.69 13.40
C GLY A 171 -15.93 -17.80 14.33
N SER A 172 -16.68 -18.89 14.52
CA SER A 172 -16.25 -20.05 15.32
C SER A 172 -15.55 -21.07 14.44
N LEU A 173 -14.36 -21.54 14.85
CA LEU A 173 -13.59 -22.53 14.11
C LEU A 173 -14.33 -23.87 14.08
N LEU A 174 -14.65 -24.36 12.88
CA LEU A 174 -15.31 -25.65 12.65
C LEU A 174 -14.34 -26.76 12.22
N ALA A 175 -13.33 -26.44 11.40
CA ALA A 175 -12.36 -27.44 10.94
C ALA A 175 -11.00 -26.83 10.60
N THR A 176 -9.98 -27.69 10.63
CA THR A 176 -8.65 -27.42 10.12
C THR A 176 -8.26 -28.55 9.17
N VAL A 177 -7.97 -28.21 7.92
CA VAL A 177 -7.65 -29.14 6.83
C VAL A 177 -6.20 -28.90 6.40
N ASN A 178 -5.37 -29.94 6.39
CA ASN A 178 -3.98 -29.83 5.94
C ASN A 178 -3.80 -30.50 4.57
N PHE A 179 -2.99 -29.91 3.70
CA PHE A 179 -2.60 -30.50 2.42
C PHE A 179 -1.17 -30.11 2.04
N THR A 180 -0.61 -30.75 1.01
CA THR A 180 0.76 -30.51 0.57
C THR A 180 0.81 -30.16 -0.91
N ILE A 181 1.66 -29.20 -1.27
CA ILE A 181 2.05 -28.91 -2.65
C ILE A 181 3.52 -29.34 -2.80
N SER A 182 3.83 -30.08 -3.85
CA SER A 182 5.19 -30.62 -4.10
C SER A 182 5.58 -30.49 -5.57
N ALA A 183 6.88 -30.40 -5.86
CA ALA A 183 7.35 -30.46 -7.25
C ALA A 183 7.00 -31.80 -7.92
N PRO A 184 6.76 -31.85 -9.25
CA PRO A 184 6.62 -33.09 -9.98
C PRO A 184 7.91 -33.90 -9.84
N SER A 185 7.83 -35.13 -9.37
CA SER A 185 8.99 -36.01 -9.36
C SER A 185 9.34 -36.39 -10.80
N ALA A 186 10.58 -36.09 -11.22
CA ALA A 186 11.17 -36.74 -12.39
C ALA A 186 11.22 -38.24 -12.10
N GLY A 187 10.50 -39.03 -12.89
CA GLY A 187 10.18 -40.42 -12.54
C GLY A 187 11.41 -41.33 -12.35
N GLY A 188 11.36 -42.11 -11.27
CA GLY A 188 11.74 -43.52 -11.26
C GLY A 188 13.09 -43.91 -10.62
N GLY A 189 13.03 -44.66 -9.51
CA GLY A 189 14.04 -45.69 -9.19
C GLY A 189 14.72 -45.62 -7.82
N SER A 190 14.21 -46.43 -6.88
CA SER A 190 14.92 -47.18 -5.84
C SER A 190 16.16 -46.59 -5.11
N GLY A 191 16.06 -46.51 -3.78
CA GLY A 191 17.16 -46.92 -2.90
C GLY A 191 17.65 -45.89 -1.87
N GLY A 192 17.16 -46.03 -0.64
CA GLY A 192 17.93 -45.97 0.61
C GLY A 192 18.82 -44.75 0.92
N GLY A 193 18.44 -44.02 1.98
CA GLY A 193 19.40 -43.58 3.00
C GLY A 193 19.74 -42.09 3.06
N SER A 194 19.27 -41.46 4.14
CA SER A 194 19.87 -40.33 4.86
C SER A 194 20.13 -39.02 4.10
N GLY A 195 19.36 -37.98 4.44
CA GLY A 195 19.65 -36.58 4.13
C GLY A 195 18.51 -35.73 4.71
N GLY A 196 18.73 -34.87 5.70
CA GLY A 196 19.60 -33.70 5.60
C GLY A 196 18.68 -32.49 5.41
N SER A 197 18.25 -31.92 6.54
CA SER A 197 17.41 -30.73 6.63
C SER A 197 17.99 -29.59 5.77
N GLY A 198 17.19 -29.08 4.82
CA GLY A 198 17.53 -27.93 3.98
C GLY A 198 16.32 -27.04 3.81
N GLY A 199 16.20 -26.02 4.67
CA GLY A 199 15.14 -25.02 4.61
C GLY A 199 15.28 -24.12 3.38
N GLY A 200 14.23 -24.06 2.56
CA GLY A 200 14.10 -23.09 1.46
C GLY A 200 13.73 -21.71 2.01
N ALA A 201 14.52 -20.70 1.65
CA ALA A 201 14.42 -19.34 2.17
C ALA A 201 13.08 -18.66 1.80
N VAL A 202 12.47 -18.01 2.79
CA VAL A 202 11.24 -17.20 2.71
C VAL A 202 11.59 -15.80 2.20
N THR A 203 10.84 -15.27 1.22
CA THR A 203 11.02 -13.88 0.75
C THR A 203 10.55 -12.87 1.82
N PRO A 204 11.41 -11.94 2.31
CA PRO A 204 11.06 -10.98 3.36
C PRO A 204 9.96 -9.96 2.96
N ALA A 205 9.09 -9.60 3.91
CA ALA A 205 7.95 -8.67 3.71
C ALA A 205 8.34 -7.18 3.86
N TYR A 206 9.28 -6.71 3.04
CA TYR A 206 9.64 -5.29 2.95
C TYR A 206 8.75 -4.53 1.95
N GLY A 207 8.58 -3.22 2.15
CA GLY A 207 7.90 -2.32 1.20
C GLY A 207 6.37 -2.38 1.23
N VAL A 208 5.77 -3.06 2.22
CA VAL A 208 4.31 -3.17 2.39
C VAL A 208 3.88 -2.62 3.74
N ASN A 209 2.63 -2.15 3.85
CA ASN A 209 2.06 -1.78 5.14
C ASN A 209 1.82 -3.04 5.98
N LEU A 210 2.44 -3.09 7.15
CA LEU A 210 2.34 -4.18 8.10
C LEU A 210 1.15 -4.03 9.07
N ILE A 211 0.53 -2.84 9.13
CA ILE A 211 -0.67 -2.61 9.94
C ILE A 211 -1.90 -3.14 9.20
N ARG A 212 -2.57 -4.14 9.78
CA ARG A 212 -3.86 -4.66 9.30
C ARG A 212 -4.99 -3.71 9.68
N ASN A 213 -5.92 -3.48 8.76
CA ASN A 213 -7.06 -2.57 8.95
C ASN A 213 -6.57 -1.21 9.48
N GLY A 214 -5.50 -0.64 8.92
CA GLY A 214 -4.99 0.67 9.36
C GLY A 214 -5.89 1.84 8.95
N ASP A 215 -6.76 1.60 7.98
CA ASP A 215 -7.75 2.50 7.37
C ASP A 215 -9.16 2.37 7.98
N ALA A 216 -9.33 1.52 9.01
CA ALA A 216 -10.61 1.32 9.71
C ALA A 216 -11.79 0.76 8.87
N GLU A 217 -11.54 0.32 7.63
CA GLU A 217 -12.59 -0.07 6.67
C GLU A 217 -13.13 -1.48 6.85
N GLU A 218 -12.47 -2.33 7.64
CA GLU A 218 -12.98 -3.69 7.89
C GLU A 218 -14.17 -3.72 8.86
N GLY A 219 -14.56 -2.57 9.43
CA GLY A 219 -15.81 -2.37 10.15
C GLY A 219 -16.89 -1.69 9.30
N ASN A 220 -18.16 -1.85 9.67
CA ASN A 220 -19.27 -1.12 9.04
C ASN A 220 -20.23 -0.52 10.08
N PRO A 221 -19.79 0.50 10.84
CA PRO A 221 -20.65 1.13 11.83
C PRO A 221 -21.74 1.99 11.17
N ALA A 222 -22.94 1.96 11.75
CA ALA A 222 -23.99 2.93 11.43
C ALA A 222 -23.71 4.25 12.17
N GLY A 223 -22.75 5.04 11.66
CA GLY A 223 -22.34 6.30 12.29
C GLY A 223 -21.23 6.12 13.33
N CYS A 224 -21.20 6.96 14.37
CA CYS A 224 -20.28 6.81 15.50
C CYS A 224 -20.93 5.99 16.62
N ILE A 225 -20.85 4.66 16.53
CA ILE A 225 -21.38 3.75 17.55
C ILE A 225 -20.24 2.88 18.07
N VAL A 226 -20.21 2.66 19.39
CA VAL A 226 -19.22 1.78 20.03
C VAL A 226 -19.47 0.34 19.60
N GLN A 227 -18.50 -0.24 18.90
CA GLN A 227 -18.53 -1.63 18.44
C GLN A 227 -18.00 -2.57 19.53
N ALA A 228 -18.41 -3.84 19.48
CA ALA A 228 -17.90 -4.88 20.38
C ALA A 228 -16.42 -5.20 20.11
N SER A 229 -15.99 -5.13 18.85
CA SER A 229 -14.61 -5.33 18.43
C SER A 229 -14.33 -4.58 17.13
N VAL A 230 -13.04 -4.38 16.84
CA VAL A 230 -12.55 -3.79 15.60
C VAL A 230 -11.63 -4.83 14.93
N PRO A 231 -11.95 -5.34 13.73
CA PRO A 231 -11.14 -6.37 13.08
C PRO A 231 -9.66 -5.98 12.98
N GLY A 232 -8.77 -6.90 13.39
CA GLY A 232 -7.32 -6.69 13.37
C GLY A 232 -6.76 -5.91 14.56
N TRP A 233 -7.59 -5.44 15.49
CA TRP A 233 -7.16 -4.66 16.65
C TRP A 233 -7.62 -5.29 17.96
N THR A 234 -6.71 -5.39 18.92
CA THR A 234 -7.01 -5.84 20.28
C THR A 234 -7.24 -4.62 21.15
N ARG A 235 -8.48 -4.45 21.62
CA ARG A 235 -8.83 -3.38 22.56
C ARG A 235 -8.27 -3.73 23.95
N SER A 236 -7.30 -2.96 24.43
CA SER A 236 -6.67 -3.15 25.74
C SER A 236 -7.29 -2.27 26.82
N GLN A 237 -7.88 -1.13 26.46
CA GLN A 237 -8.60 -0.24 27.36
C GLN A 237 -9.70 0.54 26.63
N GLY A 238 -10.78 0.86 27.33
CA GLY A 238 -11.81 1.80 26.86
C GLY A 238 -12.71 1.23 25.77
N GLU A 239 -12.98 2.03 24.75
CA GLU A 239 -14.01 1.79 23.72
C GLU A 239 -13.49 1.92 22.29
N PHE A 240 -12.17 1.82 22.05
CA PHE A 240 -11.56 1.96 20.72
C PHE A 240 -12.41 1.32 19.61
N THR A 241 -12.98 2.15 18.75
CA THR A 241 -14.03 1.77 17.80
C THR A 241 -13.82 2.50 16.47
N THR A 242 -14.68 2.23 15.49
CA THR A 242 -14.74 3.00 14.25
C THR A 242 -15.95 3.91 14.22
N CYS A 243 -15.87 4.99 13.45
CA CYS A 243 -16.99 5.84 13.11
C CYS A 243 -17.03 6.09 11.61
N ARG A 244 -18.25 6.24 11.07
CA ARG A 244 -18.47 6.60 9.68
C ARG A 244 -18.27 8.10 9.42
N TYR A 245 -17.51 8.44 8.37
CA TYR A 245 -17.40 9.80 7.88
C TYR A 245 -18.76 10.39 7.53
N GLY A 246 -18.96 11.68 7.85
CA GLY A 246 -20.19 12.41 7.56
C GLY A 246 -21.28 12.24 8.61
N THR A 247 -21.02 11.50 9.70
CA THR A 247 -21.85 11.55 10.90
C THR A 247 -21.87 13.00 11.43
N PRO A 248 -23.04 13.56 11.80
CA PRO A 248 -23.12 14.92 12.34
C PRO A 248 -22.15 15.15 13.49
N ASP A 249 -21.48 16.30 13.50
CA ASP A 249 -20.44 16.69 14.49
C ASP A 249 -19.11 15.92 14.42
N TYR A 250 -18.96 14.98 13.48
CA TYR A 250 -17.71 14.23 13.26
C TYR A 250 -17.06 14.58 11.92
N PRO A 251 -15.80 14.15 11.68
CA PRO A 251 -15.15 14.30 10.39
C PRO A 251 -16.04 13.87 9.23
N SER A 252 -16.12 14.72 8.21
CA SER A 252 -16.88 14.49 6.98
C SER A 252 -15.94 14.46 5.77
N ALA A 253 -16.49 14.26 4.57
CA ALA A 253 -15.69 14.32 3.34
C ALA A 253 -14.99 15.68 3.12
N SER A 254 -15.56 16.78 3.64
CA SER A 254 -14.98 18.12 3.52
C SER A 254 -14.02 18.49 4.67
N SER A 255 -13.95 17.68 5.73
CA SER A 255 -13.01 17.91 6.83
C SER A 255 -11.56 17.69 6.35
N PRO A 256 -10.56 18.44 6.87
CA PRO A 256 -9.16 18.10 6.68
C PRO A 256 -8.87 16.65 7.08
N GLY A 257 -8.12 15.90 6.29
CA GLY A 257 -7.90 14.47 6.50
C GLY A 257 -7.38 13.76 5.25
N PRO A 258 -7.34 12.41 5.25
CA PRO A 258 -6.83 11.66 4.11
C PRO A 258 -7.62 11.94 2.84
N SER A 259 -6.95 12.12 1.71
CA SER A 259 -7.62 12.34 0.41
C SER A 259 -8.21 11.04 -0.16
N ASN A 260 -7.70 9.89 0.28
CA ASN A 260 -8.16 8.54 -0.01
C ASN A 260 -8.98 7.93 1.15
N ARG A 261 -9.61 8.77 1.99
CA ARG A 261 -10.41 8.27 3.13
C ARG A 261 -11.51 7.34 2.62
N GLY A 262 -11.71 6.23 3.32
CA GLY A 262 -12.79 5.31 3.03
C GLY A 262 -14.10 5.77 3.65
N ASN A 263 -14.92 4.83 4.09
CA ASN A 263 -16.18 5.13 4.76
C ASN A 263 -16.00 5.45 6.24
N ASN A 264 -14.94 4.95 6.87
CA ASN A 264 -14.77 4.91 8.32
C ASN A 264 -13.41 5.45 8.75
N PHE A 265 -13.32 5.81 10.03
CA PHE A 265 -12.07 6.19 10.71
C PHE A 265 -12.12 5.67 12.15
N PHE A 266 -10.97 5.61 12.83
CA PHE A 266 -10.92 5.24 14.24
C PHE A 266 -11.35 6.37 15.16
N TRP A 267 -12.11 6.02 16.19
CA TRP A 267 -12.67 6.94 17.17
C TRP A 267 -12.53 6.38 18.59
N GLY A 268 -12.29 7.27 19.55
CA GLY A 268 -12.03 6.94 20.95
C GLY A 268 -13.25 6.53 21.77
N GLY A 269 -14.47 6.64 21.25
CA GLY A 269 -15.70 6.32 21.97
C GLY A 269 -16.11 7.42 22.96
N ASN A 270 -16.86 7.07 24.00
CA ASN A 270 -17.40 8.00 25.00
C ASN A 270 -16.68 7.94 26.36
N VAL A 271 -15.48 7.38 26.38
CA VAL A 271 -14.65 7.19 27.58
C VAL A 271 -13.44 8.12 27.60
N SER A 272 -12.92 8.43 28.78
CA SER A 272 -11.78 9.36 28.92
C SER A 272 -10.49 8.87 28.24
N LYS A 273 -10.31 7.55 28.11
CA LYS A 273 -9.13 6.93 27.49
C LYS A 273 -9.51 5.64 26.77
N SER A 274 -9.03 5.49 25.55
CA SER A 274 -9.16 4.29 24.73
C SER A 274 -7.81 3.87 24.20
N VAL A 275 -7.50 2.58 24.30
CA VAL A 275 -6.24 2.00 23.83
C VAL A 275 -6.53 0.72 23.05
N ALA A 276 -5.93 0.62 21.87
CA ALA A 276 -5.90 -0.61 21.09
C ALA A 276 -4.50 -0.93 20.61
N THR A 277 -4.22 -2.22 20.46
CA THR A 277 -2.94 -2.72 20.02
C THR A 277 -3.04 -3.70 18.87
N GLN A 278 -1.98 -3.77 18.07
CA GLN A 278 -1.75 -4.81 17.07
C GLN A 278 -0.30 -5.26 17.20
N SER A 279 -0.08 -6.56 17.36
CA SER A 279 1.26 -7.15 17.42
C SER A 279 1.66 -7.65 16.04
N ILE A 280 2.78 -7.14 15.53
CA ILE A 280 3.32 -7.49 14.21
C ILE A 280 4.59 -8.30 14.43
N ASP A 281 4.61 -9.56 13.98
CA ASP A 281 5.83 -10.38 13.98
C ASP A 281 6.79 -9.91 12.89
N VAL A 282 8.04 -9.62 13.28
CA VAL A 282 9.11 -9.23 12.35
C VAL A 282 10.28 -10.21 12.40
N GLY A 283 10.02 -11.46 12.82
CA GLY A 283 11.01 -12.53 12.85
C GLY A 283 11.60 -12.83 11.47
N PHE A 284 10.83 -12.60 10.40
CA PHE A 284 11.31 -12.71 9.02
C PHE A 284 12.48 -11.76 8.70
N ALA A 285 12.53 -10.61 9.39
CA ALA A 285 13.55 -9.58 9.23
C ALA A 285 14.62 -9.66 10.33
N ALA A 286 14.59 -10.66 11.21
CA ALA A 286 15.44 -10.72 12.41
C ALA A 286 16.93 -10.57 12.09
N ALA A 287 17.42 -11.32 11.08
CA ALA A 287 18.83 -11.25 10.67
C ALA A 287 19.22 -9.86 10.14
N ASP A 288 18.32 -9.21 9.40
CA ASP A 288 18.51 -7.88 8.84
C ASP A 288 18.37 -6.77 9.89
N ILE A 289 17.47 -6.94 10.86
CA ILE A 289 17.30 -6.05 12.02
C ILE A 289 18.56 -6.09 12.89
N ASP A 290 19.07 -7.29 13.19
CA ASP A 290 20.22 -7.47 14.08
C ASP A 290 21.51 -6.86 13.51
N ARG A 291 21.64 -6.84 12.18
CA ARG A 291 22.73 -6.16 11.47
C ARG A 291 22.46 -4.68 11.17
N GLY A 292 21.36 -4.12 11.68
CA GLY A 292 21.01 -2.70 11.54
C GLY A 292 20.59 -2.29 10.13
N ALA A 293 20.16 -3.24 9.29
CA ALA A 293 19.83 -3.01 7.88
C ALA A 293 18.37 -2.61 7.64
N VAL A 294 17.51 -2.65 8.66
CA VAL A 294 16.07 -2.42 8.47
C VAL A 294 15.67 -1.04 8.97
N SER A 295 15.07 -0.26 8.07
CA SER A 295 14.41 1.00 8.41
C SER A 295 12.90 0.84 8.49
N TYR A 296 12.24 1.67 9.29
CA TYR A 296 10.79 1.76 9.38
C TYR A 296 10.30 3.13 8.90
N ASN A 297 9.07 3.16 8.40
CA ASN A 297 8.25 4.36 8.22
C ASN A 297 6.89 4.11 8.88
N LEU A 298 6.64 4.78 10.00
CA LEU A 298 5.36 4.81 10.71
C LEU A 298 4.61 6.08 10.30
N SER A 299 3.41 5.97 9.77
CA SER A 299 2.58 7.12 9.39
C SER A 299 1.11 6.93 9.71
N GLY A 300 0.36 8.01 9.75
CA GLY A 300 -1.08 8.00 9.95
C GLY A 300 -1.68 9.40 9.95
N TYR A 301 -2.96 9.52 9.60
CA TYR A 301 -3.72 10.74 9.81
C TYR A 301 -4.25 10.75 11.22
N LEU A 302 -3.90 11.79 11.99
CA LEU A 302 -4.24 11.92 13.40
C LEU A 302 -4.92 13.27 13.64
N GLY A 303 -5.90 13.32 14.52
CA GLY A 303 -6.56 14.59 14.81
C GLY A 303 -7.66 14.52 15.84
N GLY A 304 -8.61 15.44 15.70
CA GLY A 304 -9.71 15.59 16.64
C GLY A 304 -10.72 16.65 16.26
N TYR A 305 -11.53 17.06 17.24
CA TYR A 305 -12.68 17.94 17.05
C TYR A 305 -12.35 19.42 17.33
N SER A 306 -12.73 20.31 16.41
CA SER A 306 -12.72 21.76 16.58
C SER A 306 -11.49 22.29 17.34
N SER A 307 -11.67 23.05 18.42
CA SER A 307 -10.59 23.55 19.28
C SER A 307 -10.32 22.68 20.52
N GLN A 308 -10.84 21.45 20.59
CA GLN A 308 -10.67 20.59 21.78
C GLN A 308 -9.31 19.90 21.78
N ASP A 309 -8.65 19.86 22.95
CA ASP A 309 -7.31 19.25 23.16
C ASP A 309 -7.30 17.71 23.19
N ASP A 310 -8.44 17.11 22.87
CA ASP A 310 -8.57 15.69 22.60
C ASP A 310 -7.55 15.27 21.54
N ASN A 311 -6.90 14.14 21.78
CA ASN A 311 -5.78 13.73 20.95
C ASN A 311 -5.66 12.22 20.81
N VAL A 312 -4.98 11.83 19.75
CA VAL A 312 -4.52 10.46 19.51
C VAL A 312 -3.01 10.45 19.36
N THR A 313 -2.37 9.45 19.95
CA THR A 313 -0.95 9.13 19.75
C THR A 313 -0.84 7.70 19.27
N VAL A 314 -0.08 7.48 18.19
CA VAL A 314 0.23 6.13 17.71
C VAL A 314 1.69 5.85 18.00
N ARG A 315 1.96 4.74 18.68
CA ARG A 315 3.29 4.30 19.08
C ARG A 315 3.62 3.00 18.36
N ALA A 316 4.81 2.90 17.79
CA ALA A 316 5.42 1.62 17.44
C ALA A 316 6.45 1.27 18.52
N ILE A 317 6.19 0.18 19.24
CA ILE A 317 7.03 -0.33 20.32
C ILE A 317 7.80 -1.54 19.78
N PHE A 318 9.11 -1.37 19.60
CA PHE A 318 10.00 -2.41 19.12
C PHE A 318 10.34 -3.34 20.29
N ARG A 319 9.87 -4.59 20.23
CA ARG A 319 10.04 -5.59 21.29
C ARG A 319 11.07 -6.64 20.90
N SER A 320 12.07 -6.85 21.74
CA SER A 320 13.06 -7.93 21.57
C SER A 320 12.58 -9.26 22.15
N SER A 321 11.67 -9.19 23.12
CA SER A 321 10.89 -10.32 23.63
C SER A 321 9.50 -9.81 24.05
N PRO A 322 8.53 -10.67 24.37
CA PRO A 322 7.20 -10.22 24.81
C PRO A 322 7.23 -9.19 25.95
N PHE A 323 8.26 -9.23 26.81
CA PHE A 323 8.39 -8.36 27.98
C PHE A 323 9.49 -7.29 27.85
N ALA A 324 10.36 -7.36 26.84
CA ALA A 324 11.49 -6.45 26.68
C ALA A 324 11.30 -5.49 25.51
N ILE A 325 11.44 -4.18 25.77
CA ILE A 325 11.34 -3.11 24.76
C ILE A 325 12.76 -2.71 24.35
N ALA A 326 13.07 -2.85 23.06
CA ALA A 326 14.32 -2.43 22.43
C ALA A 326 14.31 -0.95 22.01
N GLY A 327 13.11 -0.40 21.77
CA GLY A 327 12.92 1.02 21.50
C GLY A 327 11.45 1.34 21.23
N GLN A 328 11.15 2.62 21.07
CA GLN A 328 9.81 3.05 20.65
C GLN A 328 9.89 4.35 19.86
N VAL A 329 8.91 4.56 18.99
CA VAL A 329 8.67 5.80 18.27
C VAL A 329 7.19 6.14 18.31
N SER A 330 6.86 7.42 18.29
CA SER A 330 5.47 7.87 18.28
C SER A 330 5.22 8.93 17.21
N ILE A 331 4.03 8.88 16.64
CA ILE A 331 3.45 9.97 15.84
C ILE A 331 2.23 10.54 16.58
N GLY A 332 2.08 11.85 16.53
CA GLY A 332 1.15 12.59 17.39
C GLY A 332 1.73 12.89 18.78
N PRO A 333 0.96 13.52 19.69
CA PRO A 333 -0.42 13.96 19.48
C PRO A 333 -0.53 15.06 18.42
N VAL A 334 -1.72 15.21 17.84
CA VAL A 334 -2.05 16.36 16.98
C VAL A 334 -2.91 17.31 17.80
N LEU A 335 -2.38 18.50 18.07
CA LEU A 335 -3.07 19.51 18.87
C LEU A 335 -4.03 20.37 18.03
N PRO A 336 -5.00 21.07 18.64
CA PRO A 336 -5.93 21.96 17.93
C PRO A 336 -5.25 22.97 17.00
N ALA A 337 -4.11 23.53 17.42
CA ALA A 337 -3.35 24.50 16.63
C ALA A 337 -2.86 23.91 15.29
N GLU A 338 -2.42 22.65 15.29
CA GLU A 338 -2.01 21.94 14.08
C GLU A 338 -3.20 21.66 13.13
N ARG A 339 -4.41 21.55 13.69
CA ARG A 339 -5.68 21.44 12.93
C ARG A 339 -6.30 22.79 12.58
N GLN A 340 -5.64 23.90 12.92
CA GLN A 340 -6.18 25.26 12.78
C GLN A 340 -7.53 25.44 13.48
N ASN A 341 -7.73 24.78 14.63
CA ASN A 341 -8.98 24.75 15.38
C ASN A 341 -10.20 24.19 14.61
N THR A 342 -9.96 23.31 13.63
CA THR A 342 -11.03 22.68 12.83
C THR A 342 -11.11 21.18 13.05
N THR A 343 -12.33 20.61 12.98
CA THR A 343 -12.54 19.16 13.04
C THR A 343 -11.91 18.46 11.84
N GLY A 344 -10.97 17.55 12.09
CA GLY A 344 -10.24 16.86 11.04
C GLY A 344 -8.95 16.20 11.53
N MET A 345 -8.19 15.68 10.58
CA MET A 345 -6.94 14.97 10.81
C MET A 345 -5.80 15.50 9.95
N VAL A 346 -4.58 15.38 10.45
CA VAL A 346 -3.34 15.81 9.80
C VAL A 346 -2.43 14.60 9.66
N LEU A 347 -1.75 14.48 8.52
CA LEU A 347 -0.78 13.42 8.30
C LEU A 347 0.42 13.61 9.23
N LYS A 348 0.76 12.58 10.00
CA LYS A 348 1.98 12.50 10.80
C LYS A 348 2.78 11.27 10.36
N SER A 349 4.10 11.39 10.39
CA SER A 349 5.00 10.30 10.09
C SER A 349 6.28 10.37 10.91
N ALA A 350 6.88 9.22 11.15
CA ALA A 350 8.19 9.07 11.75
C ALA A 350 8.93 7.94 11.04
N THR A 351 10.20 8.19 10.71
CA THR A 351 11.08 7.21 10.07
C THR A 351 12.31 6.99 10.92
N GLY A 352 12.90 5.80 10.85
CA GLY A 352 14.14 5.49 11.57
C GLY A 352 14.62 4.08 11.28
N THR A 353 15.63 3.63 12.03
CA THR A 353 16.10 2.23 11.99
C THR A 353 15.37 1.39 13.03
N VAL A 354 15.01 0.16 12.68
CA VAL A 354 14.47 -0.81 13.65
C VAL A 354 15.61 -1.21 14.60
N PRO A 355 15.44 -1.07 15.93
CA PRO A 355 16.49 -1.45 16.88
C PRO A 355 16.89 -2.92 16.74
N ALA A 356 18.21 -3.19 16.79
CA ALA A 356 18.73 -4.56 16.77
C ALA A 356 18.10 -5.42 17.89
N GLY A 357 17.87 -6.71 17.60
CA GLY A 357 17.20 -7.62 18.52
C GLY A 357 15.68 -7.55 18.49
N THR A 358 15.06 -6.65 17.73
CA THR A 358 13.59 -6.60 17.59
C THR A 358 13.05 -7.89 16.94
N ARG A 359 11.98 -8.45 17.51
CA ARG A 359 11.29 -9.65 17.03
C ARG A 359 9.80 -9.43 16.83
N ALA A 360 9.22 -8.47 17.54
CA ALA A 360 7.87 -8.00 17.31
C ALA A 360 7.81 -6.47 17.35
N ILE A 361 6.89 -5.88 16.61
CA ILE A 361 6.55 -4.47 16.70
C ILE A 361 5.10 -4.39 17.16
N GLU A 362 4.88 -3.83 18.34
CA GLU A 362 3.54 -3.57 18.85
C GLU A 362 3.13 -2.15 18.45
N ILE A 363 2.12 -2.05 17.59
CA ILE A 363 1.45 -0.79 17.33
C ILE A 363 0.44 -0.56 18.42
N GLN A 364 0.53 0.58 19.10
CA GLN A 364 -0.42 1.02 20.11
C GLN A 364 -1.04 2.34 19.68
N VAL A 365 -2.37 2.38 19.58
CA VAL A 365 -3.13 3.60 19.37
C VAL A 365 -3.74 3.99 20.70
N GLU A 366 -3.37 5.16 21.21
CA GLU A 366 -3.89 5.72 22.46
C GLU A 366 -4.65 7.01 22.16
N MET A 367 -5.91 7.07 22.58
CA MET A 367 -6.81 8.20 22.41
C MET A 367 -7.23 8.74 23.77
N ASN A 368 -7.01 10.03 24.00
CA ASN A 368 -7.26 10.69 25.28
C ASN A 368 -8.24 11.85 25.10
N ARG A 369 -9.34 11.80 25.87
CA ARG A 369 -10.28 12.90 25.99
C ARG A 369 -9.76 13.92 26.99
N ALA A 370 -9.55 15.15 26.54
CA ALA A 370 -9.21 16.27 27.40
C ALA A 370 -10.48 17.02 27.85
N GLN A 371 -11.47 17.14 26.96
CA GLN A 371 -12.68 17.93 27.18
C GLN A 371 -13.91 17.28 26.52
N GLY A 372 -15.11 17.80 26.77
CA GLY A 372 -16.33 17.28 26.15
C GLY A 372 -16.78 15.91 26.66
N SER A 373 -17.77 15.33 25.96
CA SER A 373 -18.41 14.05 26.31
C SER A 373 -17.97 12.88 25.42
N ALA A 374 -17.50 13.14 24.20
CA ALA A 374 -16.90 12.15 23.32
C ALA A 374 -15.37 12.24 23.43
N ASN A 375 -14.67 11.13 23.22
CA ASN A 375 -13.22 11.13 23.05
C ASN A 375 -12.92 11.36 21.57
N ASP A 376 -12.61 12.60 21.26
CA ASP A 376 -12.41 13.08 19.90
C ASP A 376 -10.98 12.83 19.41
N GLY A 377 -10.31 11.78 19.90
CA GLY A 377 -9.10 11.26 19.26
C GLY A 377 -9.48 10.52 17.97
N TYR A 378 -9.09 11.07 16.81
CA TYR A 378 -9.38 10.49 15.49
C TYR A 378 -8.11 9.99 14.80
N ALA A 379 -8.14 8.77 14.28
CA ALA A 379 -7.05 8.22 13.48
C ALA A 379 -7.55 7.52 12.21
N ASP A 380 -6.79 7.63 11.13
CA ASP A 380 -7.10 6.95 9.86
C ASP A 380 -5.81 6.71 9.04
N ASN A 381 -5.85 5.75 8.12
CA ASN A 381 -4.75 5.36 7.23
C ASN A 381 -3.42 5.14 7.96
N LEU A 382 -3.46 4.42 9.09
CA LEU A 382 -2.29 4.00 9.84
C LEU A 382 -1.44 3.03 9.01
N SER A 383 -0.14 3.31 8.93
CA SER A 383 0.80 2.51 8.17
C SER A 383 2.13 2.33 8.88
N LEU A 384 2.68 1.10 8.85
CA LEU A 384 4.04 0.78 9.22
C LEU A 384 4.68 0.01 8.08
N VAL A 385 5.66 0.61 7.40
CA VAL A 385 6.41 -0.03 6.31
C VAL A 385 7.85 -0.27 6.76
N LEU A 386 8.34 -1.49 6.59
CA LEU A 386 9.76 -1.80 6.77
C LEU A 386 10.47 -1.82 5.43
N THR A 387 11.70 -1.29 5.38
CA THR A 387 12.55 -1.28 4.18
C THR A 387 13.91 -1.85 4.51
N LEU A 388 14.42 -2.73 3.65
CA LEU A 388 15.77 -3.28 3.76
C LEU A 388 16.77 -2.36 3.06
N GLY A 389 17.73 -1.86 3.83
CA GLY A 389 18.93 -1.16 3.36
C GLY A 389 20.16 -2.09 3.34
N ALA A 390 21.24 -1.68 2.68
CA ALA A 390 22.51 -2.40 2.77
C ALA A 390 23.11 -2.19 4.17
N ALA A 391 23.49 -3.28 4.84
CA ALA A 391 23.84 -3.20 6.27
C ALA A 391 25.12 -2.43 6.56
N GLY A 392 25.07 -1.68 7.67
CA GLY A 392 26.22 -1.06 8.30
C GLY A 392 25.90 -0.71 9.76
N GLY A 393 26.52 -1.46 10.66
CA GLY A 393 26.81 -1.21 12.09
C GLY A 393 26.14 -0.04 12.80
N GLY A 394 25.33 -0.38 13.81
CA GLY A 394 24.71 0.57 14.72
C GLY A 394 25.67 1.34 15.65
N GLY A 395 25.14 2.47 16.14
CA GLY A 395 25.65 3.23 17.26
C GLY A 395 24.58 4.22 17.69
N GLY A 396 23.80 3.86 18.72
CA GLY A 396 22.72 4.66 19.27
C GLY A 396 23.20 5.75 20.25
N GLY A 397 22.35 6.76 20.43
CA GLY A 397 22.46 7.79 21.47
C GLY A 397 21.49 8.93 21.19
N GLY A 398 20.34 8.93 21.89
CA GLY A 398 19.20 9.79 21.58
C GLY A 398 19.23 11.20 22.20
N GLY A 399 18.22 12.00 21.82
CA GLY A 399 17.78 13.19 22.56
C GLY A 399 17.38 14.41 21.72
N ALA A 400 16.06 14.54 21.49
CA ALA A 400 15.27 15.78 21.33
C ALA A 400 15.32 16.62 20.03
N GLY A 401 14.16 16.71 19.35
CA GLY A 401 13.66 17.95 18.74
C GLY A 401 13.57 18.05 17.19
N ALA A 402 12.33 18.16 16.69
CA ALA A 402 11.90 18.77 15.42
C ALA A 402 12.25 18.09 14.08
N GLY A 403 11.23 17.88 13.24
CA GLY A 403 11.35 17.40 11.86
C GLY A 403 12.36 18.23 11.09
N GLY A 404 13.46 17.58 10.69
CA GLY A 404 14.68 18.24 10.28
C GLY A 404 15.05 18.02 8.82
N LEU A 405 15.99 18.85 8.38
CA LEU A 405 16.87 18.74 7.21
C LEU A 405 16.78 17.39 6.46
N GLN A 406 16.61 17.44 5.13
CA GLN A 406 16.54 16.27 4.28
C GLN A 406 17.63 16.33 3.21
N ILE A 407 18.20 15.18 2.85
CA ILE A 407 19.16 15.04 1.74
C ILE A 407 18.78 13.84 0.88
N ASN A 408 18.81 14.04 -0.44
CA ASN A 408 18.59 12.98 -1.42
C ASN A 408 19.73 12.94 -2.43
N ILE A 409 20.19 11.73 -2.75
CA ILE A 409 21.19 11.53 -3.81
C ILE A 409 20.47 11.35 -5.14
N ASN A 410 20.46 12.38 -5.98
CA ASN A 410 19.75 12.36 -7.26
C ASN A 410 20.54 11.57 -8.31
N GLN A 411 21.81 11.91 -8.55
CA GLN A 411 22.63 11.28 -9.60
C GLN A 411 24.05 10.93 -9.11
N VAL A 412 24.58 9.78 -9.55
CA VAL A 412 26.00 9.43 -9.43
C VAL A 412 26.58 9.55 -10.83
N ILE A 413 27.68 10.29 -10.96
CA ILE A 413 28.42 10.49 -12.20
C ILE A 413 29.82 9.93 -11.96
N ASP A 414 30.02 8.69 -12.37
CA ASP A 414 31.23 7.88 -12.19
C ASP A 414 32.03 7.69 -13.49
N THR A 415 31.67 8.41 -14.55
CA THR A 415 32.31 8.33 -15.88
C THR A 415 33.79 8.70 -15.87
N ASN A 416 34.26 9.42 -14.84
CA ASN A 416 35.65 9.86 -14.67
C ASN A 416 36.35 9.17 -13.49
N CYS A 417 35.87 7.99 -13.08
CA CYS A 417 36.48 7.23 -11.99
C CYS A 417 38.03 7.13 -12.11
N PRO A 418 38.80 7.30 -11.01
CA PRO A 418 38.37 7.37 -9.59
C PRO A 418 37.76 8.70 -9.17
N ASN A 419 37.73 9.72 -10.03
CA ASN A 419 37.15 11.02 -9.69
C ASN A 419 35.65 11.02 -10.00
N ASN A 420 34.86 10.74 -8.97
CA ASN A 420 33.42 10.63 -9.06
C ASN A 420 32.75 11.93 -8.63
N LYS A 421 31.57 12.19 -9.18
CA LYS A 421 30.70 13.30 -8.79
C LYS A 421 29.34 12.77 -8.38
N VAL A 422 28.74 13.41 -7.39
CA VAL A 422 27.42 13.06 -6.88
C VAL A 422 26.57 14.31 -6.84
N ILE A 423 25.40 14.24 -7.47
CA ILE A 423 24.42 15.33 -7.44
C ILE A 423 23.44 15.04 -6.32
N VAL A 424 23.34 15.97 -5.38
CA VAL A 424 22.43 15.89 -4.23
C VAL A 424 21.50 17.09 -4.17
N SER A 425 20.30 16.87 -3.67
CA SER A 425 19.35 17.91 -3.28
C SER A 425 19.23 17.93 -1.76
N VAL A 426 19.34 19.11 -1.17
CA VAL A 426 19.12 19.32 0.28
C VAL A 426 17.89 20.19 0.45
N THR A 427 16.94 19.74 1.26
CA THR A 427 15.68 20.47 1.50
C THR A 427 15.40 20.62 2.99
N ASP A 428 14.59 21.61 3.34
CA ASP A 428 14.02 21.73 4.68
C ASP A 428 12.82 20.79 4.88
N SER A 429 12.14 20.92 6.02
CA SER A 429 10.98 20.10 6.37
C SER A 429 9.72 20.41 5.54
N GLN A 430 9.74 21.51 4.77
CA GLN A 430 8.71 21.91 3.82
C GLN A 430 9.07 21.49 2.38
N GLY A 431 10.18 20.77 2.19
CA GLY A 431 10.66 20.34 0.88
C GLY A 431 11.25 21.48 0.04
N GLN A 432 11.49 22.66 0.62
CA GLN A 432 12.11 23.77 -0.08
C GLN A 432 13.63 23.56 -0.17
N PRO A 433 14.27 23.80 -1.33
CA PRO A 433 15.71 23.67 -1.46
C PRO A 433 16.46 24.63 -0.54
N ILE A 434 17.46 24.11 0.18
CA ILE A 434 18.36 24.92 1.00
C ILE A 434 19.57 25.31 0.17
N SER A 435 19.72 26.61 -0.10
CA SER A 435 20.86 27.19 -0.83
C SER A 435 22.00 27.61 0.10
N GLY A 436 23.20 27.82 -0.47
CA GLY A 436 24.34 28.40 0.25
C GLY A 436 25.14 27.43 1.11
N LEU A 437 24.89 26.13 1.00
CA LEU A 437 25.70 25.11 1.67
C LEU A 437 27.09 25.00 1.02
N THR A 438 28.10 24.77 1.84
CA THR A 438 29.50 24.64 1.41
C THR A 438 30.05 23.28 1.81
N SER A 439 31.29 22.97 1.42
CA SER A 439 31.93 21.69 1.77
C SER A 439 31.95 21.39 3.27
N SER A 440 31.95 22.41 4.14
CA SER A 440 31.92 22.21 5.60
C SER A 440 30.59 21.66 6.11
N ASN A 441 29.51 21.80 5.34
CA ASN A 441 28.21 21.25 5.68
C ASN A 441 28.09 19.76 5.35
N PHE A 442 29.00 19.19 4.55
CA PHE A 442 28.87 17.82 4.07
C PHE A 442 30.00 16.93 4.58
N THR A 443 29.68 15.66 4.77
CA THR A 443 30.65 14.58 4.97
C THR A 443 30.27 13.43 4.06
N LEU A 444 31.23 12.93 3.29
CA LEU A 444 31.05 11.72 2.48
C LEU A 444 31.95 10.62 3.04
N LYS A 445 31.37 9.45 3.31
CA LYS A 445 32.11 8.21 3.54
C LYS A 445 31.87 7.24 2.40
N GLU A 446 32.89 6.49 2.02
CA GLU A 446 32.80 5.40 1.05
C GLU A 446 33.33 4.13 1.73
N GLY A 447 32.48 3.09 1.82
CA GLY A 447 32.85 1.86 2.55
C GLY A 447 33.22 2.13 4.01
N GLY A 448 32.58 3.13 4.63
CA GLY A 448 32.87 3.56 6.01
C GLY A 448 34.08 4.50 6.17
N GLN A 449 34.87 4.73 5.13
CA GLN A 449 36.04 5.62 5.17
C GLN A 449 35.69 7.02 4.68
N THR A 450 35.99 8.05 5.47
CA THR A 450 35.77 9.46 5.08
C THR A 450 36.61 9.82 3.86
N ARG A 451 36.00 10.47 2.87
CA ARG A 451 36.66 10.97 1.67
C ARG A 451 36.76 12.49 1.69
N SER A 452 37.85 13.01 1.15
CA SER A 452 37.95 14.44 0.85
C SER A 452 36.95 14.80 -0.24
N ILE A 453 36.19 15.88 -0.01
CA ILE A 453 35.14 16.33 -0.93
C ILE A 453 35.33 17.79 -1.30
N THR A 454 34.86 18.13 -2.50
CA THR A 454 34.56 19.52 -2.87
C THR A 454 33.08 19.61 -3.20
N VAL A 455 32.41 20.63 -2.66
CA VAL A 455 30.99 20.88 -2.90
C VAL A 455 30.84 22.15 -3.72
N THR A 456 30.17 22.03 -4.86
CA THR A 456 29.88 23.17 -5.75
C THR A 456 28.37 23.30 -5.92
N PRO A 457 27.77 24.46 -5.60
CA PRO A 457 26.38 24.73 -5.96
C PRO A 457 26.21 24.64 -7.48
N VAL A 458 25.24 23.85 -7.91
CA VAL A 458 24.82 23.82 -9.30
C VAL A 458 24.22 25.18 -9.64
N GLY A 459 24.63 25.80 -10.75
CA GLY A 459 24.11 27.11 -11.19
C GLY A 459 24.99 28.33 -10.89
N ALA A 460 26.13 28.18 -10.20
CA ALA A 460 27.09 29.28 -9.96
C ALA A 460 27.95 29.65 -11.19
N GLY A 461 27.35 29.75 -12.39
CA GLY A 461 27.97 30.32 -13.58
C GLY A 461 29.07 29.48 -14.27
N GLY A 462 29.30 28.22 -13.86
CA GLY A 462 30.26 27.32 -14.49
C GLY A 462 29.63 26.31 -15.47
N THR A 463 30.33 25.98 -16.55
CA THR A 463 29.93 24.96 -17.55
C THR A 463 29.82 23.54 -16.99
N SER A 464 30.34 23.27 -15.78
CA SER A 464 30.21 21.98 -15.09
C SER A 464 28.78 21.68 -14.58
N GLY A 465 27.83 22.62 -14.73
CA GLY A 465 26.46 22.51 -14.21
C GLY A 465 25.34 22.32 -15.24
N ALA A 466 25.65 22.29 -16.55
CA ALA A 466 24.63 22.19 -17.59
C ALA A 466 23.83 20.88 -17.50
N ILE A 467 22.51 20.96 -17.55
CA ILE A 467 21.62 19.78 -17.54
C ILE A 467 21.17 19.39 -18.95
N SER A 468 21.11 18.09 -19.18
CA SER A 468 20.35 17.49 -20.27
C SER A 468 19.01 17.02 -19.74
N LEU A 469 17.94 17.71 -20.12
CA LEU A 469 16.60 17.48 -19.59
C LEU A 469 15.68 16.91 -20.69
N VAL A 470 14.94 15.86 -20.35
CA VAL A 470 13.86 15.36 -21.20
C VAL A 470 12.52 15.74 -20.57
N LEU A 471 11.70 16.48 -21.32
CA LEU A 471 10.30 16.72 -20.99
C LEU A 471 9.45 15.63 -21.63
N LEU A 472 8.77 14.84 -20.81
CA LEU A 472 7.74 13.89 -21.24
C LEU A 472 6.37 14.49 -20.91
N ILE A 473 5.62 14.86 -21.94
CA ILE A 473 4.33 15.54 -21.81
C ILE A 473 3.23 14.59 -22.27
N ASP A 474 2.28 14.29 -21.38
CA ASP A 474 1.13 13.49 -21.75
C ASP A 474 0.27 14.26 -22.76
N THR A 475 -0.19 13.57 -23.79
CA THR A 475 -1.11 14.11 -24.79
C THR A 475 -2.28 13.16 -25.00
N SER A 476 -2.54 12.27 -24.05
CA SER A 476 -3.60 11.26 -24.08
C SER A 476 -5.00 11.88 -24.05
N SER A 477 -5.98 11.13 -24.54
CA SER A 477 -7.37 11.58 -24.67
C SER A 477 -8.14 11.77 -23.37
N SER A 478 -7.55 11.45 -22.20
CA SER A 478 -8.11 11.81 -20.89
C SER A 478 -8.04 13.31 -20.62
N LEU A 479 -7.08 14.00 -21.24
CA LEU A 479 -6.89 15.44 -21.08
C LEU A 479 -8.02 16.24 -21.74
N SER A 480 -8.42 17.34 -21.10
CA SER A 480 -9.16 18.40 -21.79
C SER A 480 -8.23 19.38 -22.51
N ASN A 481 -8.76 20.18 -23.42
CA ASN A 481 -8.00 21.27 -24.05
C ASN A 481 -7.42 22.25 -23.02
N THR A 482 -8.13 22.46 -21.91
CA THR A 482 -7.67 23.29 -20.79
C THR A 482 -6.50 22.63 -20.06
N ASP A 483 -6.55 21.31 -19.85
CA ASP A 483 -5.46 20.58 -19.20
C ASP A 483 -4.19 20.63 -20.03
N LEU A 484 -4.29 20.35 -21.33
CA LEU A 484 -3.14 20.46 -22.23
C LEU A 484 -2.60 21.90 -22.31
N ALA A 485 -3.47 22.91 -22.31
CA ALA A 485 -3.02 24.31 -22.27
C ALA A 485 -2.23 24.63 -20.99
N ASN A 486 -2.68 24.11 -19.84
CA ASN A 486 -2.01 24.28 -18.55
C ASN A 486 -0.69 23.51 -18.49
N GLU A 487 -0.63 22.28 -19.00
CA GLU A 487 0.62 21.53 -19.14
C GLU A 487 1.64 22.27 -20.01
N LYS A 488 1.21 22.76 -21.19
CA LYS A 488 2.07 23.57 -22.07
C LYS A 488 2.62 24.79 -21.35
N ALA A 489 1.77 25.52 -20.62
CA ALA A 489 2.19 26.70 -19.87
C ALA A 489 3.19 26.34 -18.76
N ALA A 490 2.96 25.26 -18.01
CA ALA A 490 3.84 24.78 -16.96
C ALA A 490 5.20 24.28 -17.51
N ALA A 491 5.18 23.57 -18.64
CA ALA A 491 6.38 23.13 -19.33
C ALA A 491 7.24 24.32 -19.77
N LYS A 492 6.63 25.35 -20.36
CA LYS A 492 7.32 26.59 -20.75
C LYS A 492 7.87 27.35 -19.53
N GLN A 493 7.15 27.34 -18.41
CA GLN A 493 7.63 27.92 -17.15
C GLN A 493 8.85 27.18 -16.60
N LEU A 494 8.93 25.85 -16.72
CA LEU A 494 10.15 25.12 -16.37
C LEU A 494 11.31 25.49 -17.32
N VAL A 495 11.05 25.54 -18.62
CA VAL A 495 12.06 25.87 -19.64
C VAL A 495 12.66 27.26 -19.43
N SER A 496 11.89 28.23 -18.96
CA SER A 496 12.37 29.59 -18.69
C SER A 496 13.28 29.71 -17.47
N GLN A 497 13.26 28.72 -16.55
CA GLN A 497 14.12 28.67 -15.36
C GLN A 497 15.48 28.01 -15.63
N LEU A 498 15.62 27.34 -16.77
CA LEU A 498 16.86 26.65 -17.13
C LEU A 498 17.93 27.66 -17.58
N GLY A 499 19.18 27.41 -17.20
CA GLY A 499 20.33 28.22 -17.57
C GLY A 499 20.64 28.17 -19.06
N ALA A 500 21.41 29.13 -19.58
CA ALA A 500 21.68 29.25 -21.02
C ALA A 500 22.35 28.00 -21.66
N SER A 501 23.06 27.19 -20.87
CA SER A 501 23.74 25.98 -21.34
C SER A 501 22.91 24.71 -21.18
N ASP A 502 21.72 24.78 -20.58
CA ASP A 502 20.87 23.63 -20.34
C ASP A 502 20.13 23.24 -21.62
N SER A 503 20.26 21.97 -22.01
CA SER A 503 19.65 21.43 -23.23
C SER A 503 18.39 20.64 -22.92
N VAL A 504 17.33 20.83 -23.71
CA VAL A 504 16.04 20.16 -23.52
C VAL A 504 15.65 19.39 -24.77
N ALA A 505 15.21 18.15 -24.59
CA ALA A 505 14.43 17.42 -25.59
C ALA A 505 12.96 17.34 -25.13
N VAL A 506 12.02 17.49 -26.07
CA VAL A 506 10.59 17.40 -25.81
C VAL A 506 10.04 16.17 -26.49
N TYR A 507 9.42 15.29 -25.70
CA TYR A 507 8.63 14.19 -26.18
C TYR A 507 7.20 14.38 -25.72
N SER A 508 6.27 14.06 -26.61
CA SER A 508 4.89 13.81 -26.21
C SER A 508 4.65 12.31 -26.17
N PHE A 509 3.75 11.86 -25.31
CA PHE A 509 3.30 10.48 -25.35
C PHE A 509 1.78 10.41 -25.35
N SER A 510 1.28 9.44 -26.09
CA SER A 510 -0.12 9.02 -26.06
C SER A 510 -0.18 7.51 -26.28
N SER A 511 -0.71 7.01 -27.39
CA SER A 511 -0.62 5.58 -27.75
C SER A 511 0.82 5.14 -28.06
N ASP A 512 1.70 6.08 -28.40
CA ASP A 512 3.14 5.87 -28.55
C ASP A 512 3.90 7.14 -28.08
N VAL A 513 5.23 7.10 -28.11
CA VAL A 513 6.13 8.18 -27.71
C VAL A 513 6.69 8.86 -28.95
N TYR A 514 6.52 10.18 -29.04
CA TYR A 514 6.89 10.96 -30.21
C TYR A 514 7.90 12.04 -29.84
N LEU A 515 9.07 12.02 -30.49
CA LEU A 515 10.03 13.11 -30.40
C LEU A 515 9.47 14.35 -31.11
N LYS A 516 9.32 15.45 -30.36
CA LYS A 516 8.83 16.74 -30.89
C LYS A 516 9.96 17.73 -31.10
N GLN A 517 10.97 17.68 -30.24
CA GLN A 517 12.19 18.47 -30.36
C GLN A 517 13.36 17.69 -29.78
N ASN A 518 14.42 17.51 -30.58
CA ASN A 518 15.66 16.93 -30.07
C ASN A 518 16.43 17.93 -29.20
N PHE A 519 17.39 17.46 -28.39
CA PHE A 519 18.16 18.29 -27.47
C PHE A 519 18.68 19.56 -28.13
N THR A 520 18.26 20.70 -27.59
CA THR A 520 18.71 22.03 -28.01
C THR A 520 18.75 22.97 -26.82
N THR A 521 19.57 24.01 -26.88
CA THR A 521 19.57 25.13 -25.93
C THR A 521 18.67 26.28 -26.42
N ASP A 522 18.15 26.20 -27.66
CA ASP A 522 17.24 27.18 -28.24
C ASP A 522 15.86 27.11 -27.58
N ARG A 523 15.60 28.08 -26.69
CA ARG A 523 14.33 28.21 -25.95
C ARG A 523 13.13 28.42 -26.86
N ASN A 524 13.31 29.08 -28.01
CA ASN A 524 12.22 29.33 -28.95
C ASN A 524 11.83 28.05 -29.68
N ALA A 525 12.81 27.24 -30.10
CA ALA A 525 12.55 25.94 -30.69
C ALA A 525 11.81 24.99 -29.71
N ILE A 526 12.24 24.96 -28.44
CA ILE A 526 11.59 24.18 -27.38
C ILE A 526 10.14 24.65 -27.17
N ASN A 527 9.91 25.95 -27.02
CA ASN A 527 8.58 26.51 -26.82
C ASN A 527 7.66 26.23 -28.03
N THR A 528 8.18 26.35 -29.24
CA THR A 528 7.43 26.03 -30.48
C THR A 528 6.99 24.57 -30.51
N ALA A 529 7.87 23.64 -30.10
CA ALA A 529 7.54 22.23 -30.01
C ALA A 529 6.46 21.95 -28.96
N ILE A 530 6.53 22.61 -27.80
CA ILE A 530 5.50 22.52 -26.75
C ILE A 530 4.16 23.07 -27.27
N ASP A 531 4.17 24.20 -27.98
CA ASP A 531 2.94 24.81 -28.51
C ASP A 531 2.27 23.93 -29.57
N SER A 532 3.04 23.12 -30.31
CA SER A 532 2.54 22.20 -31.34
C SER A 532 1.81 20.95 -30.82
N LEU A 533 1.85 20.68 -29.50
CA LEU A 533 1.25 19.47 -28.94
C LEU A 533 -0.27 19.45 -29.12
N SER A 534 -0.83 18.26 -29.35
CA SER A 534 -2.27 18.05 -29.53
C SER A 534 -2.70 16.73 -28.92
N ILE A 535 -3.95 16.69 -28.44
CA ILE A 535 -4.54 15.56 -27.73
C ILE A 535 -4.84 14.41 -28.71
N SER A 536 -4.46 13.20 -28.36
CA SER A 536 -4.71 11.98 -29.12
C SER A 536 -4.58 10.73 -28.26
N GLY A 537 -5.25 9.62 -28.64
CA GLY A 537 -4.84 8.28 -28.24
C GLY A 537 -4.92 7.93 -26.74
N SER A 538 -4.18 6.87 -26.39
CA SER A 538 -4.06 6.25 -25.06
C SER A 538 -2.89 6.86 -24.26
N THR A 539 -2.38 6.19 -23.22
CA THR A 539 -1.35 6.70 -22.30
C THR A 539 -0.19 5.70 -22.14
N ALA A 540 0.87 5.83 -22.93
CA ALA A 540 2.06 4.95 -22.92
C ALA A 540 3.15 5.46 -21.97
N LEU A 541 2.81 5.60 -20.69
CA LEU A 541 3.63 6.21 -19.65
C LEU A 541 4.95 5.46 -19.42
N TYR A 542 4.93 4.13 -19.27
CA TYR A 542 6.15 3.36 -19.02
C TYR A 542 7.10 3.39 -20.22
N LYS A 543 6.53 3.33 -21.43
CA LYS A 543 7.29 3.48 -22.68
C LYS A 543 7.94 4.86 -22.78
N ALA A 544 7.24 5.93 -22.36
CA ALA A 544 7.76 7.28 -22.36
C ALA A 544 8.98 7.43 -21.44
N VAL A 545 8.92 6.92 -20.21
CA VAL A 545 10.03 6.96 -19.26
C VAL A 545 11.25 6.20 -19.80
N LYS A 546 11.04 4.98 -20.33
CA LYS A 546 12.11 4.19 -20.95
C LYS A 546 12.75 4.92 -22.13
N THR A 547 11.95 5.47 -23.04
CA THR A 547 12.42 6.21 -24.22
C THR A 547 13.20 7.46 -23.83
N GLY A 548 12.71 8.22 -22.84
CA GLY A 548 13.41 9.39 -22.32
C GLY A 548 14.76 9.03 -21.68
N ALA A 549 14.82 7.92 -20.95
CA ALA A 549 16.06 7.43 -20.36
C ALA A 549 17.08 7.01 -21.42
N GLU A 550 16.63 6.29 -22.45
CA GLU A 550 17.47 5.88 -23.59
C GLU A 550 18.03 7.09 -24.35
N ALA A 551 17.23 8.14 -24.55
CA ALA A 551 17.68 9.39 -25.17
C ALA A 551 18.78 10.12 -24.37
N LEU A 552 18.80 9.93 -23.05
CA LEU A 552 19.77 10.52 -22.12
C LEU A 552 20.99 9.62 -21.88
N ALA A 553 20.95 8.34 -22.23
CA ALA A 553 21.99 7.36 -21.89
C ALA A 553 23.38 7.75 -22.44
N GLY A 554 23.45 8.26 -23.67
CA GLY A 554 24.69 8.69 -24.31
C GLY A 554 25.18 10.09 -23.91
N ARG A 555 24.44 10.81 -23.05
CA ARG A 555 24.78 12.18 -22.65
C ARG A 555 25.61 12.18 -21.37
N THR A 556 26.63 13.02 -21.34
CA THR A 556 27.50 13.24 -20.18
C THR A 556 26.96 14.35 -19.29
N GLY A 557 27.35 14.35 -18.01
CA GLY A 557 26.98 15.39 -17.06
C GLY A 557 25.60 15.17 -16.42
N ARG A 558 24.97 16.26 -15.99
CA ARG A 558 23.69 16.23 -15.27
C ARG A 558 22.56 15.85 -16.21
N LYS A 559 21.70 14.95 -15.76
CA LYS A 559 20.56 14.45 -16.53
C LYS A 559 19.29 14.49 -15.67
N ALA A 560 18.14 14.74 -16.30
CA ALA A 560 16.85 14.59 -15.65
C ALA A 560 15.75 14.29 -16.67
N ILE A 561 14.74 13.55 -16.22
CA ILE A 561 13.45 13.47 -16.90
C ILE A 561 12.43 14.20 -16.04
N VAL A 562 11.59 15.02 -16.65
CA VAL A 562 10.37 15.53 -16.02
C VAL A 562 9.18 14.95 -16.78
N LEU A 563 8.38 14.16 -16.07
CA LEU A 563 7.19 13.48 -16.59
C LEU A 563 5.94 14.19 -16.08
N MET A 564 5.03 14.56 -16.98
CA MET A 564 3.71 15.12 -16.63
C MET A 564 2.61 14.20 -17.17
N THR A 565 1.58 13.91 -16.37
CA THR A 565 0.44 13.05 -16.73
C THR A 565 -0.79 13.31 -15.86
N ASP A 566 -1.99 13.08 -16.39
CA ASP A 566 -3.26 13.05 -15.64
C ASP A 566 -3.80 11.63 -15.39
N GLY A 567 -3.13 10.61 -15.96
CA GLY A 567 -3.62 9.25 -16.03
C GLY A 567 -2.60 8.16 -15.70
N GLU A 568 -3.11 6.93 -15.62
CA GLU A 568 -2.31 5.70 -15.51
C GLU A 568 -1.80 5.22 -16.88
N ASP A 569 -0.82 4.31 -16.85
CA ASP A 569 -0.40 3.61 -18.07
C ASP A 569 -1.53 2.72 -18.60
N THR A 570 -1.87 2.87 -19.87
CA THR A 570 -2.96 2.12 -20.54
C THR A 570 -2.47 1.30 -21.73
N VAL A 571 -1.16 1.32 -22.00
CA VAL A 571 -0.54 0.66 -23.16
C VAL A 571 0.45 -0.40 -22.69
N GLY A 572 0.16 -1.67 -22.98
CA GLY A 572 1.06 -2.77 -22.65
C GLY A 572 2.40 -2.74 -23.42
N GLY A 573 3.33 -3.62 -23.01
CA GLY A 573 4.59 -3.89 -23.73
C GLY A 573 5.85 -3.40 -23.03
N VAL A 574 5.75 -2.40 -22.16
CA VAL A 574 6.84 -1.99 -21.24
C VAL A 574 6.30 -2.04 -19.82
N THR A 575 7.00 -2.73 -18.91
CA THR A 575 6.61 -2.75 -17.50
C THR A 575 7.22 -1.56 -16.73
N ILE A 576 6.63 -1.23 -15.59
CA ILE A 576 7.19 -0.24 -14.66
C ILE A 576 8.65 -0.56 -14.27
N ASP A 577 8.96 -1.84 -14.03
CA ASP A 577 10.32 -2.26 -13.65
C ASP A 577 11.32 -2.03 -14.79
N GLN A 578 10.92 -2.28 -16.04
CA GLN A 578 11.75 -2.00 -17.21
C GLN A 578 12.00 -0.50 -17.39
N ALA A 579 10.99 0.33 -17.17
CA ALA A 579 11.13 1.79 -17.23
C ALA A 579 12.07 2.32 -16.14
N ILE A 580 11.90 1.86 -14.89
CA ILE A 580 12.77 2.21 -13.76
C ILE A 580 14.20 1.71 -14.00
N ALA A 581 14.36 0.47 -14.47
CA ALA A 581 15.68 -0.09 -14.76
C ALA A 581 16.40 0.71 -15.85
N ALA A 582 15.71 1.12 -16.91
CA ALA A 582 16.30 1.95 -17.97
C ALA A 582 16.77 3.31 -17.43
N ALA A 583 15.97 3.98 -16.60
CA ALA A 583 16.34 5.25 -15.97
C ALA A 583 17.54 5.09 -15.01
N LYS A 584 17.57 4.03 -14.20
CA LYS A 584 18.68 3.73 -13.29
C LYS A 584 19.96 3.39 -14.06
N GLN A 585 19.87 2.59 -15.12
CA GLN A 585 21.01 2.25 -15.98
C GLN A 585 21.57 3.48 -16.70
N ALA A 586 20.70 4.39 -17.15
CA ALA A 586 21.11 5.65 -17.74
C ALA A 586 21.62 6.66 -16.69
N GLY A 587 21.50 6.39 -15.39
CA GLY A 587 21.84 7.31 -14.31
C GLY A 587 20.99 8.59 -14.36
N VAL A 588 19.69 8.46 -14.60
CA VAL A 588 18.76 9.58 -14.82
C VAL A 588 17.67 9.59 -13.73
N PRO A 589 17.61 10.63 -12.88
CA PRO A 589 16.47 10.84 -12.00
C PRO A 589 15.22 11.26 -12.78
N VAL A 590 14.08 10.66 -12.42
CA VAL A 590 12.78 10.94 -13.02
C VAL A 590 11.92 11.74 -12.04
N PHE A 591 11.65 13.01 -12.36
CA PHE A 591 10.74 13.86 -11.61
C PHE A 591 9.34 13.67 -12.17
N THR A 592 8.44 13.07 -11.41
CA THR A 592 7.09 12.74 -11.86
C THR A 592 6.08 13.75 -11.31
N VAL A 593 5.25 14.30 -12.19
CA VAL A 593 4.19 15.26 -11.88
C VAL A 593 2.86 14.66 -12.33
N GLY A 594 2.03 14.31 -11.35
CA GLY A 594 0.66 13.82 -11.60
C GLY A 594 -0.39 14.84 -11.22
N PHE A 595 -1.42 15.05 -12.01
CA PHE A 595 -2.54 15.92 -11.64
C PHE A 595 -3.90 15.28 -11.91
N GLY A 596 -4.93 15.76 -11.21
CA GLY A 596 -6.27 15.18 -11.32
C GLY A 596 -6.40 13.85 -10.58
N SER A 597 -7.57 13.22 -10.72
CA SER A 597 -7.92 11.98 -10.02
C SER A 597 -7.57 10.71 -10.78
N GLY A 598 -7.16 10.80 -12.05
CA GLY A 598 -6.87 9.65 -12.91
C GLY A 598 -5.48 9.03 -12.73
N ILE A 599 -4.61 9.65 -11.93
CA ILE A 599 -3.23 9.20 -11.75
C ILE A 599 -3.10 8.00 -10.80
N ASN A 600 -2.16 7.11 -11.12
CA ASN A 600 -1.67 6.12 -10.17
C ASN A 600 -0.54 6.73 -9.32
N ARG A 601 -0.87 7.29 -8.17
CA ARG A 601 0.12 7.96 -7.29
C ARG A 601 1.25 7.02 -6.87
N THR A 602 0.92 5.76 -6.53
CA THR A 602 1.91 4.76 -6.11
C THR A 602 2.93 4.49 -7.20
N VAL A 603 2.49 4.36 -8.45
CA VAL A 603 3.36 4.16 -9.61
C VAL A 603 4.27 5.36 -9.86
N LEU A 604 3.72 6.58 -9.92
CA LEU A 604 4.50 7.79 -10.15
C LEU A 604 5.53 8.01 -9.04
N GLN A 605 5.11 7.81 -7.78
CA GLN A 605 5.99 7.90 -6.62
C GLN A 605 7.11 6.86 -6.66
N ARG A 606 6.80 5.62 -7.04
CA ARG A 606 7.79 4.55 -7.19
C ARG A 606 8.82 4.89 -8.27
N ILE A 607 8.40 5.36 -9.44
CA ILE A 607 9.30 5.77 -10.52
C ILE A 607 10.25 6.87 -10.04
N ALA A 608 9.73 7.90 -9.39
CA ALA A 608 10.55 9.01 -8.91
C ALA A 608 11.55 8.57 -7.84
N GLN A 609 11.08 7.87 -6.80
CA GLN A 609 11.92 7.47 -5.67
C GLN A 609 13.03 6.49 -6.09
N GLU A 610 12.70 5.47 -6.89
CA GLU A 610 13.69 4.46 -7.29
C GLU A 610 14.76 4.98 -8.26
N THR A 611 14.49 6.09 -8.95
CA THR A 611 15.43 6.72 -9.91
C THR A 611 16.20 7.91 -9.29
N GLY A 612 15.83 8.35 -8.07
CA GLY A 612 16.44 9.49 -7.39
C GLY A 612 15.81 10.85 -7.73
N GLY A 613 14.64 10.86 -8.38
CA GLY A 613 13.83 12.06 -8.61
C GLY A 613 12.84 12.35 -7.48
N LEU A 614 11.92 13.29 -7.73
CA LEU A 614 10.88 13.70 -6.79
C LEU A 614 9.49 13.49 -7.40
N PHE A 615 8.55 12.98 -6.60
CA PHE A 615 7.14 12.93 -6.95
C PHE A 615 6.43 14.19 -6.47
N SER A 616 5.65 14.81 -7.35
CA SER A 616 4.80 15.94 -7.03
C SER A 616 3.41 15.72 -7.62
N THR A 617 2.39 16.22 -6.94
CA THR A 617 1.02 16.09 -7.43
C THR A 617 0.21 17.36 -7.21
N GLY A 618 -0.68 17.65 -8.15
CA GLY A 618 -1.68 18.71 -8.08
C GLY A 618 -3.08 18.13 -8.04
N ALA A 619 -4.03 18.85 -7.45
CA ALA A 619 -5.44 18.44 -7.52
C ALA A 619 -5.98 18.62 -8.94
N SER A 620 -5.45 19.61 -9.68
CA SER A 620 -5.86 19.91 -11.06
C SER A 620 -4.68 20.40 -11.90
N SER A 621 -4.89 20.51 -13.21
CA SER A 621 -3.89 21.06 -14.13
C SER A 621 -3.51 22.52 -13.82
N ALA A 622 -4.35 23.28 -13.09
CA ALA A 622 -4.03 24.64 -12.64
C ALA A 622 -2.86 24.70 -11.65
N ASP A 623 -2.57 23.60 -10.93
CA ASP A 623 -1.45 23.52 -10.00
C ASP A 623 -0.09 23.35 -10.70
N LEU A 624 -0.09 22.95 -11.97
CA LEU A 624 1.11 22.52 -12.68
C LEU A 624 2.16 23.62 -12.76
N GLN A 625 1.79 24.87 -13.03
CA GLN A 625 2.78 25.96 -13.14
C GLN A 625 3.58 26.14 -11.85
N ARG A 626 2.91 26.11 -10.69
CA ARG A 626 3.55 26.20 -9.37
C ARG A 626 4.41 24.97 -9.08
N ILE A 627 3.94 23.77 -9.43
CA ILE A 627 4.69 22.53 -9.22
C ILE A 627 5.97 22.52 -10.07
N LEU A 628 5.86 22.85 -11.36
CA LEU A 628 6.99 22.89 -12.28
C LEU A 628 7.95 24.05 -11.97
N GLN A 629 7.45 25.13 -11.35
CA GLN A 629 8.31 26.14 -10.75
C GLN A 629 9.15 25.58 -9.61
N SER A 630 8.54 24.85 -8.67
CA SER A 630 9.28 24.22 -7.57
C SER A 630 10.29 23.17 -8.07
N ILE A 631 9.93 22.37 -9.08
CA ILE A 631 10.84 21.40 -9.69
C ILE A 631 12.00 22.10 -10.41
N GLY A 632 11.75 23.18 -11.13
CA GLY A 632 12.80 23.99 -11.76
C GLY A 632 13.80 24.51 -10.73
N GLN A 633 13.31 25.06 -9.62
CA GLN A 633 14.12 25.49 -8.48
C GLN A 633 14.88 24.34 -7.82
N ALA A 634 14.25 23.17 -7.65
CA ALA A 634 14.90 21.99 -7.08
C ALA A 634 16.03 21.47 -7.99
N ILE A 635 15.84 21.49 -9.31
CA ILE A 635 16.87 21.14 -10.29
C ILE A 635 17.99 22.18 -10.30
N SER A 636 17.69 23.47 -10.15
CA SER A 636 18.71 24.53 -10.15
C SER A 636 19.46 24.66 -8.82
N SER A 637 18.91 24.16 -7.71
CA SER A 637 19.48 24.35 -6.36
C SER A 637 20.16 23.10 -5.80
N GLN A 638 20.65 22.23 -6.68
CA GLN A 638 21.39 21.03 -6.31
C GLN A 638 22.85 21.35 -5.94
N TYR A 639 23.51 20.38 -5.33
CA TYR A 639 24.94 20.43 -5.05
C TYR A 639 25.66 19.31 -5.77
N GLU A 640 26.76 19.64 -6.44
CA GLU A 640 27.72 18.66 -6.95
C GLU A 640 28.78 18.42 -5.87
N ILE A 641 28.84 17.19 -5.37
CA ILE A 641 29.87 16.71 -4.45
C ILE A 641 30.85 15.88 -5.26
N ALA A 642 32.05 16.40 -5.49
CA ALA A 642 33.12 15.66 -6.13
C ALA A 642 34.02 15.01 -5.07
N TYR A 643 34.40 13.76 -5.31
CA TYR A 643 35.29 12.99 -4.43
C TYR A 643 36.12 11.99 -5.24
N THR A 644 37.28 11.60 -4.72
CA THR A 644 38.08 10.51 -5.31
C THR A 644 37.77 9.20 -4.60
N SER A 645 37.30 8.19 -5.33
CA SER A 645 37.07 6.85 -4.80
C SER A 645 38.38 6.21 -4.37
N GLY A 646 38.40 5.64 -3.16
CA GLY A 646 39.57 4.92 -2.66
C GLY A 646 39.52 3.41 -2.92
N ASN A 647 38.40 2.89 -3.44
CA ASN A 647 38.22 1.49 -3.81
C ASN A 647 37.55 1.36 -5.20
N PRO A 648 38.15 1.90 -6.27
CA PRO A 648 37.50 1.98 -7.57
C PRO A 648 37.21 0.61 -8.21
N THR A 649 37.84 -0.47 -7.75
CA THR A 649 37.69 -1.81 -8.34
C THR A 649 36.50 -2.61 -7.84
N SER A 650 35.75 -2.10 -6.85
CA SER A 650 34.58 -2.76 -6.27
C SER A 650 33.40 -1.80 -6.14
N SER A 651 32.18 -2.31 -6.15
CA SER A 651 31.02 -1.48 -5.81
C SER A 651 31.09 -1.10 -4.33
N ASN A 652 30.89 0.18 -4.01
CA ASN A 652 30.96 0.71 -2.66
C ASN A 652 29.69 1.48 -2.31
N VAL A 653 29.28 1.44 -1.05
CA VAL A 653 28.24 2.34 -0.54
C VAL A 653 28.89 3.67 -0.17
N ILE A 654 28.37 4.75 -0.75
CA ILE A 654 28.61 6.11 -0.27
C ILE A 654 27.54 6.50 0.74
N GLU A 655 27.95 7.09 1.85
CA GLU A 655 27.12 7.72 2.87
C GLU A 655 27.41 9.22 2.82
N ILE A 656 26.38 10.03 2.56
CA ILE A 656 26.49 11.49 2.55
C ILE A 656 25.66 12.02 3.71
N THR A 657 26.33 12.71 4.62
CA THR A 657 25.71 13.44 5.73
C THR A 657 25.80 14.92 5.45
N VAL A 658 24.69 15.63 5.58
CA VAL A 658 24.64 17.09 5.59
C VAL A 658 24.28 17.58 6.98
N SER A 659 24.91 18.68 7.40
CA SER A 659 24.70 19.36 8.67
C SER A 659 24.36 20.83 8.42
N TYR A 660 23.17 21.26 8.84
CA TYR A 660 22.69 22.63 8.67
C TYR A 660 21.70 23.00 9.78
N GLY A 661 21.81 24.21 10.34
CA GLY A 661 20.89 24.69 11.38
C GLY A 661 20.85 23.84 12.66
N GLY A 662 21.96 23.18 13.02
CA GLY A 662 22.02 22.25 14.17
C GLY A 662 21.36 20.90 13.91
N GLN A 663 20.84 20.67 12.71
CA GLN A 663 20.26 19.41 12.26
C GLN A 663 21.24 18.66 11.36
N THR A 664 21.10 17.34 11.31
CA THR A 664 21.86 16.49 10.39
C THR A 664 20.93 15.57 9.63
N ALA A 665 21.27 15.27 8.39
CA ALA A 665 20.54 14.36 7.54
C ALA A 665 21.53 13.48 6.79
N THR A 666 21.26 12.19 6.70
CA THR A 666 22.15 11.22 6.07
C THR A 666 21.39 10.42 5.03
N THR A 667 22.04 10.19 3.89
CA THR A 667 21.53 9.35 2.81
C THR A 667 22.65 8.47 2.26
N THR A 668 22.29 7.33 1.69
CA THR A 668 23.26 6.37 1.16
C THR A 668 22.93 5.96 -0.27
N ARG A 669 23.94 5.63 -1.06
CA ARG A 669 23.76 5.00 -2.38
C ARG A 669 24.94 4.10 -2.72
N THR A 670 24.68 3.03 -3.47
CA THR A 670 25.76 2.21 -4.02
C THR A 670 26.31 2.87 -5.28
N VAL A 671 27.64 3.04 -5.32
CA VAL A 671 28.42 3.42 -6.50
C VAL A 671 29.03 2.14 -7.06
N ASN A 672 28.92 1.94 -8.37
CA ASN A 672 29.42 0.74 -9.00
C ASN A 672 30.95 0.71 -9.03
N ALA A 673 31.52 -0.49 -9.15
CA ALA A 673 32.91 -0.65 -9.53
C ALA A 673 33.16 0.10 -10.85
N CYS A 674 34.31 0.73 -10.93
CA CYS A 674 34.71 1.45 -12.12
C CYS A 674 34.89 0.48 -13.26
N SER A 675 34.26 0.79 -14.39
CA SER A 675 34.43 -0.01 -15.59
C SER A 675 35.91 0.05 -15.99
N ALA A 676 36.54 -1.12 -16.09
CA ALA A 676 37.85 -1.23 -16.71
C ALA A 676 37.72 -0.66 -18.13
N GLY A 677 38.40 0.45 -18.41
CA GLY A 677 38.23 1.20 -19.65
C GLY A 677 38.24 0.27 -20.86
N GLY A 678 37.14 0.25 -21.60
CA GLY A 678 37.08 -0.35 -22.92
C GLY A 678 38.01 0.45 -23.83
N GLY A 679 39.26 0.00 -23.93
CA GLY A 679 40.18 0.45 -24.97
C GLY A 679 39.53 0.19 -26.32
N GLY A 680 39.39 1.25 -27.12
CA GLY A 680 38.91 1.15 -28.49
C GLY A 680 39.78 0.18 -29.28
N GLY A 681 39.23 -1.01 -29.55
CA GLY A 681 39.73 -1.90 -30.57
C GLY A 681 39.31 -1.36 -31.93
N GLY A 682 40.11 -0.46 -32.50
CA GLY A 682 40.09 -0.18 -33.93
C GLY A 682 40.47 -1.44 -34.68
N GLY A 683 39.46 -2.21 -35.12
CA GLY A 683 39.65 -3.29 -36.08
C GLY A 683 39.74 -2.70 -37.49
N GLY A 684 40.96 -2.41 -37.93
CA GLY A 684 41.25 -2.44 -39.36
C GLY A 684 41.25 -3.90 -39.82
N GLY A 685 40.51 -4.17 -40.89
CA GLY A 685 40.37 -5.48 -41.53
C GLY A 685 39.34 -5.40 -42.63
#